data_AF-A0A2S9XLH9-F1
#
_entry.id   AF-A0A2S9XLH9-F1
#
_cell.length_a   1.000
_cell.length_b   1.000
_cell.length_c   1.000
_cell.angle_alpha   90.00
_cell.angle_beta   90.00
_cell.angle_gamma   90.00
#
_symmetry.space_group_name_H-M   'P 1'
#
loop_
_entity.id
_entity.type
_entity.pdbx_description
1 polymer ?
#
loop_
_entity_poly.entity_id
_entity_poly.type
_entity_poly.pdbx_seq_one_letter_code
_entity_poly.pdbx_strand_id
1 'polypeptide(L)'
;MHHKWTIPGTVALVSLVGTPQRADAYCVTNQPLITFWSSKFPDLRIPVWISLSPDHTVAHTGQTPDDVARLALEVIARHNESALGPKLHFAGFTNKGYNLNIPFNNPMLTAAVELPVGITLMSMDCTDNKEICGDNATGCASFATRNDPSNPLTQSDPLGWVFFVPPGCEDSAGYSMNAYGDMAQVMLHELGHSLGLQHSNRDKAVCEANGKNVHGGSVTGTSGVMYSTVPANFAASRSWRRDDLQGLEYLYGAAASDLELAWWNDTSYPDYPDYPTATSLVDIQVSRAAVVANRTPAGVQGLVTTAPDGRVKHILMSEAGDVTPALGDLVVDPGPSGVTWSLPAIAMSDEGVNERLFVAWMANEALDSNLLTLRTAVRPTDTLAWQYADHPDEFRVNRLAAGYDPGSEVFMVTTLTPSTTEVRVVLFDIDGVSLGPAIDLEGLYAFGVGPPLCDDSRCLIPFSESEFGGPDFGIAEVMVDPRTPTVTLLSTEVLSQVNTYGSLALVSDDQGLMAGMGERRFLLGDYPGLSPDGVESKVNPNTDWALGIGHWANQNSSVSRLFQPRAIECGNGIVQAAEECDDANTTPGDGCSACVLDLGAGTGSGTGDTGGSGLDGENGCECRASSGDPGFGFLSMFGFLALGLRVRRVD
;
A
#
# COMPACT_ATOMS: atom_id res chain seq x y z
N MET A 1 -35.65 52.84 35.07
CA MET A 1 -36.60 51.73 34.83
C MET A 1 -36.11 50.96 33.61
N HIS A 2 -35.91 49.65 33.78
CA HIS A 2 -35.71 48.57 32.78
C HIS A 2 -34.76 48.80 31.58
N HIS A 3 -33.56 48.21 31.57
CA HIS A 3 -33.23 46.86 31.03
C HIS A 3 -33.58 46.67 29.54
N LYS A 4 -32.59 46.44 28.65
CA LYS A 4 -32.10 45.08 28.28
C LYS A 4 -30.98 45.10 27.21
N TRP A 5 -29.87 44.43 27.57
CA TRP A 5 -28.98 43.51 26.81
C TRP A 5 -28.15 43.96 25.60
N THR A 6 -26.84 43.94 25.84
CA THR A 6 -25.72 43.70 24.92
C THR A 6 -25.62 42.23 24.49
N ILE A 7 -25.26 41.99 23.24
CA ILE A 7 -24.47 40.84 22.78
C ILE A 7 -23.38 41.42 21.86
N PRO A 8 -22.07 41.30 22.17
CA PRO A 8 -21.04 41.43 21.15
C PRO A 8 -20.79 40.03 20.58
N GLY A 9 -21.11 39.86 19.29
CA GLY A 9 -20.79 38.66 18.54
C GLY A 9 -19.27 38.54 18.39
N THR A 10 -18.73 37.43 18.89
CA THR A 10 -17.38 36.96 18.58
C THR A 10 -17.37 36.54 17.11
N VAL A 11 -16.71 37.32 16.25
CA VAL A 11 -16.37 36.89 14.89
C VAL A 11 -15.27 35.84 15.03
N ALA A 12 -15.65 34.57 14.93
CA ALA A 12 -14.70 33.50 14.71
C ALA A 12 -14.09 33.71 13.32
N LEU A 13 -12.83 34.11 13.27
CA LEU A 13 -11.99 33.99 12.08
C LEU A 13 -11.79 32.50 11.84
N VAL A 14 -12.69 31.90 11.05
CA VAL A 14 -12.45 30.61 10.41
C VAL A 14 -11.32 30.84 9.43
N SER A 15 -10.11 30.43 9.83
CA SER A 15 -9.01 30.21 8.91
C SER A 15 -9.44 29.11 7.94
N LEU A 16 -10.01 29.53 6.81
CA LEU A 16 -10.05 28.73 5.59
C LEU A 16 -8.59 28.51 5.19
N VAL A 17 -7.95 27.49 5.76
CA VAL A 17 -6.85 26.83 5.08
C VAL A 17 -7.49 26.28 3.83
N GLY A 18 -7.34 27.01 2.71
CA GLY A 18 -7.72 26.48 1.42
C GLY A 18 -6.98 25.17 1.28
N THR A 19 -7.72 24.06 1.22
CA THR A 19 -7.16 22.82 0.69
C THR A 19 -6.55 23.20 -0.65
N PRO A 20 -5.28 22.84 -0.92
CA PRO A 20 -4.72 23.06 -2.25
C PRO A 20 -5.73 22.48 -3.23
N GLN A 21 -6.22 23.30 -4.17
CA GLN A 21 -7.09 22.82 -5.24
C GLN A 21 -6.32 21.66 -5.88
N ARG A 22 -6.77 20.42 -5.66
CA ARG A 22 -6.26 19.27 -6.40
C ARG A 22 -6.50 19.63 -7.86
N ALA A 23 -5.41 19.82 -8.59
CA ALA A 23 -5.48 19.90 -10.03
C ALA A 23 -5.77 18.47 -10.50
N ASP A 24 -7.04 18.10 -10.49
CA ASP A 24 -7.50 16.81 -10.98
C ASP A 24 -7.16 16.75 -12.48
N ALA A 25 -6.66 15.62 -12.96
CA ALA A 25 -6.31 15.47 -14.37
C ALA A 25 -6.59 14.03 -14.80
N TYR A 26 -7.86 13.66 -14.93
CA TYR A 26 -8.26 12.30 -15.28
C TYR A 26 -9.50 12.29 -16.19
N CYS A 27 -9.69 11.18 -16.91
CA CYS A 27 -10.93 10.88 -17.62
C CYS A 27 -11.43 9.52 -17.12
N VAL A 28 -12.65 9.47 -16.60
CA VAL A 28 -13.22 8.26 -15.97
C VAL A 28 -14.64 8.02 -16.44
N THR A 29 -15.11 6.79 -16.39
CA THR A 29 -16.51 6.47 -16.70
C THR A 29 -17.48 7.14 -15.71
N ASN A 30 -18.68 7.50 -16.17
CA ASN A 30 -19.77 7.94 -15.30
C ASN A 30 -20.70 6.80 -14.85
N GLN A 31 -20.39 5.56 -15.23
CA GLN A 31 -21.12 4.39 -14.78
C GLN A 31 -20.91 4.16 -13.27
N PRO A 32 -21.92 3.68 -12.53
CA PRO A 32 -21.83 3.47 -11.09
C PRO A 32 -20.97 2.23 -10.76
N LEU A 33 -19.64 2.35 -10.88
CA LEU A 33 -18.73 1.22 -10.72
C LEU A 33 -18.70 0.64 -9.32
N ILE A 34 -18.91 1.46 -8.29
CA ILE A 34 -19.11 0.97 -6.93
C ILE A 34 -20.27 -0.01 -6.91
N THR A 35 -21.46 0.40 -7.38
CA THR A 35 -22.64 -0.48 -7.40
C THR A 35 -22.42 -1.73 -8.25
N PHE A 36 -21.68 -1.60 -9.35
CA PHE A 36 -21.33 -2.72 -10.22
C PHE A 36 -20.55 -3.80 -9.45
N TRP A 37 -19.40 -3.43 -8.86
CA TRP A 37 -18.52 -4.38 -8.16
C TRP A 37 -19.08 -4.79 -6.79
N SER A 38 -19.68 -3.88 -6.04
CA SER A 38 -20.21 -4.11 -4.70
C SER A 38 -21.44 -5.03 -4.66
N SER A 39 -22.07 -5.29 -5.81
CA SER A 39 -23.19 -6.23 -5.92
C SER A 39 -22.79 -7.67 -5.58
N LYS A 40 -21.53 -8.05 -5.80
CA LYS A 40 -20.96 -9.36 -5.46
C LYS A 40 -19.81 -9.28 -4.46
N PHE A 41 -19.11 -8.15 -4.41
CA PHE A 41 -17.93 -7.95 -3.56
C PHE A 41 -18.17 -6.72 -2.67
N PRO A 42 -18.96 -6.84 -1.58
CA PRO A 42 -19.33 -5.70 -0.74
C PRO A 42 -18.14 -4.93 -0.15
N ASP A 43 -17.02 -5.60 0.04
CA ASP A 43 -15.73 -5.10 0.52
C ASP A 43 -14.80 -4.60 -0.60
N LEU A 44 -15.27 -4.60 -1.85
CA LEU A 44 -14.52 -4.23 -3.05
C LEU A 44 -13.20 -5.01 -3.24
N ARG A 45 -13.15 -6.28 -2.81
CA ARG A 45 -12.06 -7.20 -3.14
C ARG A 45 -12.38 -7.99 -4.41
N ILE A 46 -11.86 -7.51 -5.54
CA ILE A 46 -12.19 -8.05 -6.86
C ILE A 46 -11.22 -9.18 -7.23
N PRO A 47 -11.72 -10.39 -7.54
CA PRO A 47 -10.88 -11.50 -8.00
C PRO A 47 -10.38 -11.27 -9.43
N VAL A 48 -9.11 -11.59 -9.67
CA VAL A 48 -8.45 -11.60 -10.98
C VAL A 48 -8.10 -13.03 -11.37
N TRP A 49 -8.61 -13.46 -12.52
CA TRP A 49 -8.46 -14.81 -13.05
C TRP A 49 -7.54 -14.82 -14.28
N ILE A 50 -6.86 -15.94 -14.52
CA ILE A 50 -6.14 -16.18 -15.77
C ILE A 50 -6.86 -17.25 -16.58
N SER A 51 -7.19 -16.93 -17.83
CA SER A 51 -7.87 -17.88 -18.71
C SER A 51 -6.92 -18.87 -19.35
N LEU A 52 -7.29 -20.15 -19.25
CA LEU A 52 -6.72 -21.32 -19.93
C LEU A 52 -7.69 -21.89 -20.97
N SER A 53 -8.77 -21.17 -21.28
CA SER A 53 -9.78 -21.61 -22.26
C SER A 53 -9.14 -21.82 -23.64
N PRO A 54 -9.49 -22.89 -24.39
CA PRO A 54 -8.85 -23.21 -25.68
C PRO A 54 -8.84 -22.06 -26.68
N ASP A 55 -9.90 -21.26 -26.73
CA ASP A 55 -10.08 -20.18 -27.71
C ASP A 55 -9.58 -18.83 -27.19
N HIS A 56 -9.44 -18.67 -25.87
CA HIS A 56 -9.07 -17.41 -25.22
C HIS A 56 -8.08 -17.67 -24.07
N THR A 57 -6.93 -18.25 -24.39
CA THR A 57 -5.91 -18.60 -23.41
C THR A 57 -4.79 -17.57 -23.38
N VAL A 58 -4.26 -17.30 -22.19
CA VAL A 58 -3.02 -16.52 -22.07
C VAL A 58 -1.83 -17.18 -22.76
N ALA A 59 -1.88 -18.47 -23.09
CA ALA A 59 -0.80 -19.13 -23.82
C ALA A 59 -0.55 -18.51 -25.22
N HIS A 60 -1.54 -17.84 -25.81
CA HIS A 60 -1.36 -17.13 -27.09
C HIS A 60 -0.38 -15.97 -27.00
N THR A 61 -0.18 -15.43 -25.81
CA THR A 61 0.80 -14.36 -25.57
C THR A 61 2.26 -14.81 -25.80
N GLY A 62 2.50 -16.11 -25.95
CA GLY A 62 3.82 -16.70 -26.18
C GLY A 62 4.57 -17.09 -24.90
N GLN A 63 3.93 -16.94 -23.75
CA GLN A 63 4.50 -17.26 -22.42
C GLN A 63 3.71 -18.37 -21.76
N THR A 64 4.30 -18.99 -20.72
CA THR A 64 3.57 -20.00 -19.96
C THR A 64 2.50 -19.33 -19.10
N PRO A 65 1.39 -20.04 -18.78
CA PRO A 65 0.39 -19.47 -17.88
C PRO A 65 0.94 -19.07 -16.50
N ASP A 66 1.95 -19.78 -16.01
CA ASP A 66 2.60 -19.48 -14.72
C ASP A 66 3.40 -18.18 -14.80
N ASP A 67 4.08 -17.91 -15.91
CA ASP A 67 4.78 -16.63 -16.15
C ASP A 67 3.80 -15.45 -16.11
N VAL A 68 2.65 -15.60 -16.75
CA VAL A 68 1.59 -14.59 -16.75
C VAL A 68 0.98 -14.43 -15.35
N ALA A 69 0.86 -15.52 -14.58
CA ALA A 69 0.41 -15.48 -13.19
C ALA A 69 1.36 -14.70 -12.29
N ARG A 70 2.67 -14.92 -12.43
CA ARG A 70 3.69 -14.18 -11.66
C ARG A 70 3.67 -12.69 -11.99
N LEU A 71 3.55 -12.33 -13.27
CA LEU A 71 3.39 -10.94 -13.68
C LEU A 71 2.09 -10.33 -13.12
N ALA A 72 0.98 -11.08 -13.15
CA ALA A 72 -0.32 -10.64 -12.62
C ALA A 72 -0.24 -10.36 -11.12
N LEU A 73 0.40 -11.26 -10.35
CA LEU A 73 0.64 -11.07 -8.92
C LEU A 73 1.43 -9.79 -8.64
N GLU A 74 2.49 -9.53 -9.42
CA GLU A 74 3.30 -8.32 -9.23
C GLU A 74 2.52 -7.04 -9.51
N VAL A 75 1.73 -6.99 -10.58
CA VAL A 75 0.90 -5.80 -10.89
C VAL A 75 -0.24 -5.64 -9.89
N ILE A 76 -0.86 -6.74 -9.44
CA ILE A 76 -1.86 -6.71 -8.36
C ILE A 76 -1.24 -6.15 -7.08
N ALA A 77 -0.02 -6.58 -6.74
CA ALA A 77 0.71 -6.05 -5.58
C ALA A 77 0.93 -4.55 -5.70
N ARG A 78 1.42 -4.07 -6.86
CA ARG A 78 1.65 -2.64 -7.15
C ARG A 78 0.36 -1.83 -7.08
N HIS A 79 -0.74 -2.38 -7.58
CA HIS A 79 -2.06 -1.78 -7.46
C HIS A 79 -2.47 -1.67 -5.99
N ASN A 80 -2.42 -2.76 -5.22
CA ASN A 80 -2.88 -2.79 -3.84
C ASN A 80 -2.02 -1.96 -2.89
N GLU A 81 -0.71 -1.85 -3.16
CA GLU A 81 0.22 -0.94 -2.48
C GLU A 81 -0.22 0.51 -2.61
N SER A 82 -0.80 0.87 -3.77
CA SER A 82 -0.98 2.26 -4.20
C SER A 82 -2.43 2.71 -4.34
N ALA A 83 -3.44 1.86 -4.42
CA ALA A 83 -4.83 2.27 -4.56
C ALA A 83 -5.55 2.19 -3.22
N LEU A 84 -6.41 3.16 -2.88
CA LEU A 84 -7.27 3.06 -1.70
C LEU A 84 -8.31 1.94 -1.87
N GLY A 85 -8.88 1.84 -3.07
CA GLY A 85 -9.75 0.76 -3.50
C GLY A 85 -10.08 0.85 -5.00
N PRO A 86 -10.64 -0.20 -5.61
CA PRO A 86 -10.86 -1.54 -5.03
C PRO A 86 -9.53 -2.25 -4.75
N LYS A 87 -9.54 -3.35 -4.01
CA LYS A 87 -8.37 -4.23 -3.87
C LYS A 87 -8.51 -5.39 -4.85
N LEU A 88 -7.40 -5.85 -5.40
CA LEU A 88 -7.36 -6.98 -6.35
C LEU A 88 -6.70 -8.19 -5.68
N HIS A 89 -7.10 -9.41 -6.05
CA HIS A 89 -6.36 -10.61 -5.65
C HIS A 89 -6.33 -11.63 -6.77
N PHE A 90 -5.27 -12.43 -6.81
CA PHE A 90 -5.18 -13.52 -7.78
C PHE A 90 -6.07 -14.69 -7.34
N ALA A 91 -7.13 -14.94 -8.09
CA ALA A 91 -8.12 -15.99 -7.80
C ALA A 91 -7.78 -17.35 -8.45
N GLY A 92 -6.72 -17.39 -9.27
CA GLY A 92 -6.23 -18.58 -9.92
C GLY A 92 -6.60 -18.66 -11.41
N PHE A 93 -6.59 -19.88 -11.93
CA PHE A 93 -6.82 -20.17 -13.34
C PHE A 93 -8.27 -20.58 -13.62
N THR A 94 -8.78 -20.27 -14.80
CA THR A 94 -10.12 -20.66 -15.26
C THR A 94 -10.08 -21.24 -16.67
N ASN A 95 -10.86 -22.29 -16.92
CA ASN A 95 -11.06 -22.85 -18.27
C ASN A 95 -12.34 -22.32 -18.95
N LYS A 96 -13.01 -21.35 -18.32
CA LYS A 96 -14.26 -20.78 -18.83
C LYS A 96 -14.01 -19.86 -20.02
N GLY A 97 -14.82 -20.00 -21.06
CA GLY A 97 -14.65 -19.30 -22.33
C GLY A 97 -15.42 -17.98 -22.42
N TYR A 98 -14.87 -17.06 -23.21
CA TYR A 98 -15.55 -15.87 -23.71
C TYR A 98 -16.17 -16.16 -25.09
N ASN A 99 -17.28 -15.50 -25.42
CA ASN A 99 -17.95 -15.66 -26.73
C ASN A 99 -17.71 -14.42 -27.59
N LEU A 100 -16.89 -14.56 -28.63
CA LEU A 100 -16.52 -13.52 -29.60
C LEU A 100 -17.70 -12.84 -30.30
N ASN A 101 -18.85 -13.49 -30.40
CA ASN A 101 -20.04 -12.94 -31.07
C ASN A 101 -20.77 -11.88 -30.24
N ILE A 102 -20.30 -11.58 -29.02
CA ILE A 102 -20.89 -10.56 -28.17
C ILE A 102 -20.06 -9.28 -28.27
N PRO A 103 -20.66 -8.14 -28.67
CA PRO A 103 -19.90 -6.90 -28.82
C PRO A 103 -19.20 -6.50 -27.51
N PHE A 104 -17.94 -6.07 -27.63
CA PHE A 104 -17.08 -5.62 -26.52
C PHE A 104 -17.68 -4.48 -25.67
N ASN A 105 -18.59 -3.72 -26.26
CA ASN A 105 -19.30 -2.58 -25.67
C ASN A 105 -20.75 -2.90 -25.27
N ASN A 106 -21.16 -4.18 -25.28
CA ASN A 106 -22.50 -4.58 -24.92
C ASN A 106 -22.66 -4.55 -23.39
N PRO A 107 -23.49 -3.63 -22.84
CA PRO A 107 -23.69 -3.53 -21.40
C PRO A 107 -24.49 -4.71 -20.82
N MET A 108 -25.01 -5.62 -21.66
CA MET A 108 -25.81 -6.77 -21.23
C MET A 108 -25.33 -8.05 -21.91
N LEU A 109 -24.70 -8.93 -21.14
CA LEU A 109 -24.27 -10.24 -21.61
C LEU A 109 -25.41 -11.26 -21.42
N THR A 110 -25.62 -12.10 -22.43
CA THR A 110 -26.52 -13.27 -22.32
C THR A 110 -25.84 -14.38 -21.52
N ALA A 111 -26.57 -15.45 -21.20
CA ALA A 111 -26.03 -16.64 -20.54
C ALA A 111 -24.91 -17.37 -21.32
N ALA A 112 -24.51 -16.87 -22.50
CA ALA A 112 -23.48 -17.44 -23.36
C ALA A 112 -22.04 -17.03 -22.99
N VAL A 113 -21.83 -16.14 -22.02
CA VAL A 113 -20.50 -15.85 -21.45
C VAL A 113 -20.32 -16.65 -20.16
N GLU A 114 -19.33 -17.53 -20.12
CA GLU A 114 -19.09 -18.40 -18.97
C GLU A 114 -18.01 -17.88 -18.00
N LEU A 115 -17.40 -16.72 -18.28
CA LEU A 115 -16.34 -16.15 -17.43
C LEU A 115 -16.76 -16.09 -15.95
N PRO A 116 -15.82 -16.32 -15.03
CA PRO A 116 -16.06 -16.16 -13.60
C PRO A 116 -16.31 -14.68 -13.26
N VAL A 117 -17.03 -14.44 -12.16
CA VAL A 117 -17.22 -13.09 -11.62
C VAL A 117 -15.85 -12.52 -11.23
N GLY A 118 -15.62 -11.24 -11.53
CA GLY A 118 -14.32 -10.59 -11.37
C GLY A 118 -13.73 -10.14 -12.71
N ILE A 119 -12.42 -9.98 -12.73
CA ILE A 119 -11.65 -9.63 -13.94
C ILE A 119 -10.97 -10.89 -14.47
N THR A 120 -11.05 -11.17 -15.77
CA THR A 120 -10.30 -12.27 -16.39
C THR A 120 -9.25 -11.74 -17.37
N LEU A 121 -8.00 -12.13 -17.17
CA LEU A 121 -6.88 -11.90 -18.07
C LEU A 121 -6.82 -13.00 -19.12
N MET A 122 -6.74 -12.63 -20.40
CA MET A 122 -6.72 -13.60 -21.49
C MET A 122 -6.02 -13.05 -22.75
N SER A 123 -5.83 -13.92 -23.73
CA SER A 123 -5.34 -13.60 -25.08
C SER A 123 -6.00 -14.55 -26.07
N MET A 124 -5.82 -14.33 -27.38
CA MET A 124 -6.51 -15.06 -28.46
C MET A 124 -5.57 -15.22 -29.65
N ASP A 125 -6.01 -15.75 -30.79
CA ASP A 125 -5.16 -15.74 -31.99
C ASP A 125 -5.17 -14.37 -32.71
N CYS A 126 -4.23 -14.17 -33.65
CA CYS A 126 -4.13 -12.89 -34.36
C CYS A 126 -5.35 -12.53 -35.21
N THR A 127 -6.11 -13.52 -35.68
CA THR A 127 -7.28 -13.30 -36.55
C THR A 127 -8.39 -12.68 -35.74
N ASP A 128 -8.66 -13.23 -34.56
CA ASP A 128 -9.72 -12.76 -33.66
C ASP A 128 -9.36 -11.41 -33.01
N ASN A 129 -8.07 -11.17 -32.76
CA ASN A 129 -7.61 -9.96 -32.09
C ASN A 129 -7.99 -8.65 -32.81
N LYS A 130 -7.91 -8.64 -34.16
CA LYS A 130 -8.23 -7.46 -34.96
C LYS A 130 -9.70 -7.03 -34.83
N GLU A 131 -10.60 -7.97 -34.56
CA GLU A 131 -12.03 -7.68 -34.39
C GLU A 131 -12.36 -7.06 -33.03
N ILE A 132 -11.55 -7.31 -32.00
CA ILE A 132 -11.82 -6.89 -30.62
C ILE A 132 -11.04 -5.65 -30.20
N CYS A 133 -9.70 -5.69 -30.22
CA CYS A 133 -8.89 -4.58 -29.70
C CYS A 133 -8.65 -3.48 -30.76
N GLY A 134 -8.92 -3.76 -32.03
CA GLY A 134 -8.68 -2.83 -33.14
C GLY A 134 -7.21 -2.74 -33.55
N ASP A 135 -6.94 -1.94 -34.59
CA ASP A 135 -5.61 -1.83 -35.19
C ASP A 135 -4.60 -1.13 -34.25
N ASN A 136 -3.39 -1.69 -34.12
CA ASN A 136 -2.25 -1.16 -33.35
C ASN A 136 -2.42 -1.12 -31.81
N ALA A 137 -3.44 -1.77 -31.25
CA ALA A 137 -3.55 -1.95 -29.81
C ALA A 137 -2.56 -3.03 -29.32
N THR A 138 -1.97 -2.83 -28.14
CA THR A 138 -1.14 -3.83 -27.42
C THR A 138 -1.94 -4.60 -26.36
N GLY A 139 -3.11 -4.07 -26.00
CA GLY A 139 -4.12 -4.70 -25.18
C GLY A 139 -5.45 -3.97 -25.31
N CYS A 140 -6.51 -4.54 -24.76
CA CYS A 140 -7.77 -3.85 -24.57
C CYS A 140 -8.56 -4.42 -23.39
N ALA A 141 -9.37 -3.59 -22.73
CA ALA A 141 -10.19 -4.02 -21.61
C ALA A 141 -11.63 -3.47 -21.65
N SER A 142 -12.55 -4.19 -21.02
CA SER A 142 -13.93 -3.77 -20.81
C SER A 142 -14.55 -4.46 -19.60
N PHE A 143 -15.74 -3.99 -19.22
CA PHE A 143 -16.53 -4.51 -18.12
C PHE A 143 -18.04 -4.49 -18.47
N ALA A 144 -18.80 -5.46 -17.96
CA ALA A 144 -20.24 -5.57 -18.12
C ALA A 144 -20.89 -6.44 -17.04
N THR A 145 -22.22 -6.35 -16.87
CA THR A 145 -22.96 -7.25 -15.99
C THR A 145 -23.59 -8.40 -16.79
N ARG A 146 -23.47 -9.61 -16.26
CA ARG A 146 -24.23 -10.77 -16.76
C ARG A 146 -25.56 -10.88 -16.00
N ASN A 147 -26.62 -11.18 -16.76
CA ASN A 147 -27.96 -11.40 -16.20
C ASN A 147 -28.01 -12.73 -15.44
N ASP A 148 -28.66 -12.74 -14.26
CA ASP A 148 -29.01 -13.98 -13.57
C ASP A 148 -30.04 -14.76 -14.40
N PRO A 149 -29.74 -15.99 -14.86
CA PRO A 149 -30.70 -16.80 -15.62
C PRO A 149 -31.98 -17.12 -14.83
N SER A 150 -31.91 -17.15 -13.50
CA SER A 150 -33.03 -17.41 -12.59
C SER A 150 -33.89 -16.17 -12.32
N ASN A 151 -33.33 -14.98 -12.53
CA ASN A 151 -34.03 -13.71 -12.43
C ASN A 151 -33.48 -12.71 -13.47
N PRO A 152 -34.04 -12.69 -14.70
CA PRO A 152 -33.51 -11.88 -15.81
C PRO A 152 -33.66 -10.36 -15.61
N LEU A 153 -34.28 -9.91 -14.51
CA LEU A 153 -34.36 -8.51 -14.12
C LEU A 153 -33.25 -8.10 -13.14
N THR A 154 -32.47 -9.05 -12.60
CA THR A 154 -31.34 -8.76 -11.72
C THR A 154 -30.03 -8.97 -12.46
N GLN A 155 -29.28 -7.87 -12.62
CA GLN A 155 -27.87 -7.89 -12.99
C GLN A 155 -27.09 -8.36 -11.78
N SER A 156 -26.61 -9.60 -11.81
CA SER A 156 -26.07 -10.23 -10.60
C SER A 156 -24.56 -10.37 -10.62
N ASP A 157 -23.93 -10.39 -11.79
CA ASP A 157 -22.54 -10.83 -11.93
C ASP A 157 -21.69 -9.76 -12.64
N PRO A 158 -20.85 -9.00 -11.91
CA PRO A 158 -19.89 -8.08 -12.51
C PRO A 158 -18.74 -8.84 -13.17
N LEU A 159 -18.58 -8.63 -14.49
CA LEU A 159 -17.53 -9.23 -15.30
C LEU A 159 -16.64 -8.12 -15.87
N GLY A 160 -15.33 -8.28 -15.71
CA GLY A 160 -14.30 -7.51 -16.39
C GLY A 160 -13.39 -8.45 -17.17
N TRP A 161 -12.76 -7.94 -18.22
CA TRP A 161 -11.77 -8.70 -18.98
C TRP A 161 -10.70 -7.80 -19.55
N VAL A 162 -9.48 -8.33 -19.55
CA VAL A 162 -8.29 -7.73 -20.16
C VAL A 162 -7.79 -8.70 -21.21
N PHE A 163 -7.71 -8.22 -22.43
CA PHE A 163 -7.12 -8.93 -23.56
C PHE A 163 -5.74 -8.40 -23.85
N PHE A 164 -4.77 -9.30 -23.91
CA PHE A 164 -3.44 -9.01 -24.44
C PHE A 164 -3.39 -9.34 -25.93
N VAL A 165 -2.79 -8.44 -26.70
CA VAL A 165 -2.54 -8.69 -28.11
C VAL A 165 -1.37 -9.67 -28.25
N PRO A 166 -1.53 -10.77 -29.00
CA PRO A 166 -0.47 -11.76 -29.14
C PRO A 166 0.72 -11.22 -29.94
N PRO A 167 1.92 -11.77 -29.71
CA PRO A 167 3.11 -11.40 -30.46
C PRO A 167 2.93 -11.43 -31.98
N GLY A 168 3.31 -10.34 -32.65
CA GLY A 168 3.32 -10.26 -34.11
C GLY A 168 1.95 -10.08 -34.80
N CYS A 169 0.87 -9.86 -34.04
CA CYS A 169 -0.45 -9.56 -34.59
C CYS A 169 -0.67 -8.07 -34.91
N GLU A 170 0.25 -7.20 -34.48
CA GLU A 170 0.21 -5.76 -34.75
C GLU A 170 0.79 -5.48 -36.15
N ASP A 171 0.07 -4.71 -36.99
CA ASP A 171 0.49 -4.41 -38.35
C ASP A 171 1.80 -3.57 -38.32
N SER A 172 2.93 -4.28 -38.44
CA SER A 172 4.32 -3.81 -38.56
C SER A 172 5.00 -3.22 -37.30
N ALA A 173 5.48 -4.09 -36.40
CA ALA A 173 6.91 -4.26 -36.07
C ALA A 173 7.16 -5.06 -34.77
N GLY A 174 7.16 -6.40 -34.84
CA GLY A 174 8.01 -7.21 -33.96
C GLY A 174 7.78 -7.14 -32.45
N TYR A 175 6.56 -6.90 -31.97
CA TYR A 175 6.25 -6.93 -30.56
C TYR A 175 5.88 -8.36 -30.17
N SER A 176 6.66 -8.90 -29.24
CA SER A 176 6.49 -10.15 -28.52
C SER A 176 6.46 -9.78 -27.05
N MET A 177 5.92 -10.62 -26.17
CA MET A 177 6.15 -10.44 -24.73
C MET A 177 7.65 -10.30 -24.38
N ASN A 178 8.55 -10.74 -25.25
CA ASN A 178 10.00 -10.56 -25.13
C ASN A 178 10.55 -9.28 -25.81
N ALA A 179 9.73 -8.49 -26.50
CA ALA A 179 10.16 -7.35 -27.30
C ALA A 179 9.49 -6.05 -26.85
N TYR A 180 10.19 -5.34 -25.97
CA TYR A 180 10.14 -3.88 -25.76
C TYR A 180 8.80 -3.21 -25.36
N GLY A 181 7.72 -3.97 -25.14
CA GLY A 181 6.58 -3.51 -24.35
C GLY A 181 6.69 -4.07 -22.94
N ASP A 182 6.75 -3.19 -21.95
CA ASP A 182 6.68 -3.61 -20.55
C ASP A 182 5.27 -4.16 -20.27
N MET A 183 5.11 -5.48 -20.29
CA MET A 183 3.77 -6.09 -20.14
C MET A 183 3.14 -5.80 -18.78
N ALA A 184 3.94 -5.50 -17.74
CA ALA A 184 3.38 -5.04 -16.47
C ALA A 184 2.66 -3.69 -16.64
N GLN A 185 3.27 -2.78 -17.40
CA GLN A 185 2.68 -1.49 -17.75
C GLN A 185 1.41 -1.67 -18.60
N VAL A 186 1.44 -2.52 -19.63
CA VAL A 186 0.25 -2.80 -20.47
C VAL A 186 -0.87 -3.38 -19.61
N MET A 187 -0.56 -4.38 -18.78
CA MET A 187 -1.56 -4.98 -17.91
C MET A 187 -2.11 -4.00 -16.88
N LEU A 188 -1.27 -3.17 -16.26
CA LEU A 188 -1.72 -2.14 -15.32
C LEU A 188 -2.66 -1.13 -16.01
N HIS A 189 -2.32 -0.72 -17.24
CA HIS A 189 -3.16 0.17 -18.07
C HIS A 189 -4.53 -0.45 -18.35
N GLU A 190 -4.56 -1.68 -18.83
CA GLU A 190 -5.81 -2.37 -19.18
C GLU A 190 -6.66 -2.74 -17.95
N LEU A 191 -6.01 -3.04 -16.82
CA LEU A 191 -6.71 -3.11 -15.53
C LEU A 191 -7.37 -1.77 -15.19
N GLY A 192 -6.69 -0.66 -15.44
CA GLY A 192 -7.26 0.68 -15.31
C GLY A 192 -8.56 0.84 -16.11
N HIS A 193 -8.60 0.39 -17.36
CA HIS A 193 -9.82 0.39 -18.17
C HIS A 193 -10.93 -0.51 -17.61
N SER A 194 -10.59 -1.71 -17.13
CA SER A 194 -11.55 -2.61 -16.44
C SER A 194 -12.11 -2.00 -15.15
N LEU A 195 -11.34 -1.12 -14.52
CA LEU A 195 -11.69 -0.35 -13.33
C LEU A 195 -12.30 1.03 -13.66
N GLY A 196 -12.65 1.30 -14.93
CA GLY A 196 -13.38 2.50 -15.34
C GLY A 196 -12.54 3.73 -15.65
N LEU A 197 -11.22 3.64 -15.59
CA LEU A 197 -10.34 4.71 -16.08
C LEU A 197 -10.40 4.77 -17.62
N GLN A 198 -10.15 5.94 -18.16
CA GLN A 198 -10.02 6.20 -19.60
C GLN A 198 -8.69 6.92 -19.85
N HIS A 199 -8.29 7.05 -21.12
CA HIS A 199 -7.06 7.78 -21.43
C HIS A 199 -7.09 9.18 -20.83
N SER A 200 -6.13 9.47 -19.95
CA SER A 200 -6.14 10.65 -19.09
C SER A 200 -5.79 11.93 -19.84
N ASN A 201 -5.12 11.82 -20.99
CA ASN A 201 -4.64 12.95 -21.80
C ASN A 201 -5.67 13.49 -22.81
N ARG A 202 -6.93 13.12 -22.66
CA ARG A 202 -8.02 13.64 -23.49
C ARG A 202 -8.45 15.00 -22.95
N ASP A 203 -8.68 15.97 -23.84
CA ASP A 203 -9.33 17.20 -23.41
C ASP A 203 -10.75 16.95 -22.92
N LYS A 204 -11.25 17.88 -22.10
CA LYS A 204 -12.58 17.77 -21.51
C LYS A 204 -13.68 17.54 -22.56
N ALA A 205 -13.63 18.25 -23.68
CA ALA A 205 -14.65 18.12 -24.72
C ALA A 205 -14.62 16.73 -25.36
N VAL A 206 -13.42 16.16 -25.57
CA VAL A 206 -13.21 14.81 -26.10
C VAL A 206 -13.59 13.73 -25.08
N CYS A 207 -13.18 13.88 -23.82
CA CYS A 207 -13.53 12.94 -22.74
C CYS A 207 -15.05 12.85 -22.58
N GLU A 208 -15.74 13.99 -22.52
CA GLU A 208 -17.18 14.07 -22.21
C GLU A 208 -18.08 14.00 -23.46
N ALA A 209 -17.52 13.93 -24.68
CA ALA A 209 -18.24 14.03 -25.95
C ALA A 209 -19.46 13.09 -26.07
N ASN A 210 -19.36 11.88 -25.48
CA ASN A 210 -20.41 10.85 -25.56
C ASN A 210 -21.32 10.80 -24.32
N GLY A 211 -21.13 11.70 -23.35
CA GLY A 211 -21.88 11.73 -22.09
C GLY A 211 -21.72 10.48 -21.22
N LYS A 212 -20.69 9.66 -21.48
CA LYS A 212 -20.39 8.40 -20.77
C LYS A 212 -19.21 8.50 -19.80
N ASN A 213 -18.46 9.60 -19.87
CA ASN A 213 -17.28 9.83 -19.06
C ASN A 213 -17.34 11.21 -18.41
N VAL A 214 -16.57 11.38 -17.36
CA VAL A 214 -16.37 12.63 -16.62
C VAL A 214 -14.90 13.00 -16.68
N HIS A 215 -14.61 14.27 -16.94
CA HIS A 215 -13.26 14.81 -16.90
C HIS A 215 -12.98 15.50 -15.55
N GLY A 216 -11.91 15.10 -14.86
CA GLY A 216 -11.39 15.75 -13.67
C GLY A 216 -10.42 16.88 -14.01
N GLY A 217 -10.64 18.08 -13.45
CA GLY A 217 -9.75 19.25 -13.42
C GLY A 217 -9.09 19.73 -14.73
N SER A 218 -7.78 20.07 -14.71
CA SER A 218 -7.07 20.85 -15.76
C SER A 218 -6.17 19.99 -16.66
N VAL A 219 -6.29 20.23 -17.97
CA VAL A 219 -5.87 19.36 -19.09
C VAL A 219 -4.39 19.44 -19.48
N THR A 220 -3.54 20.17 -18.76
CA THR A 220 -2.13 20.27 -19.16
C THR A 220 -1.36 19.05 -18.65
N GLY A 221 -1.42 17.97 -19.43
CA GLY A 221 -0.37 16.96 -19.58
C GLY A 221 -0.31 15.83 -18.55
N THR A 222 -1.39 15.09 -18.35
CA THR A 222 -1.29 13.82 -17.63
C THR A 222 -0.13 12.97 -18.18
N SER A 223 0.69 12.39 -17.32
CA SER A 223 1.79 11.51 -17.74
C SER A 223 1.71 10.16 -17.01
N GLY A 224 0.51 9.82 -16.53
CA GLY A 224 0.22 8.60 -15.81
C GLY A 224 0.26 7.35 -16.67
N VAL A 225 -0.04 6.23 -16.02
CA VAL A 225 -0.17 4.93 -16.69
C VAL A 225 -1.28 4.99 -17.73
N MET A 226 -2.36 5.73 -17.48
CA MET A 226 -3.48 5.89 -18.41
C MET A 226 -3.23 6.92 -19.52
N TYR A 227 -1.99 7.33 -19.76
CA TYR A 227 -1.66 8.15 -20.93
C TYR A 227 -1.83 7.34 -22.23
N SER A 228 -2.39 7.95 -23.29
CA SER A 228 -2.69 7.19 -24.53
C SER A 228 -1.46 6.67 -25.28
N THR A 229 -0.27 7.18 -24.99
CA THR A 229 0.99 6.72 -25.60
C THR A 229 2.09 6.67 -24.55
N VAL A 230 2.14 5.60 -23.77
CA VAL A 230 3.23 5.40 -22.82
C VAL A 230 4.46 4.88 -23.59
N PRO A 231 5.67 5.44 -23.36
CA PRO A 231 6.88 4.94 -24.02
C PRO A 231 7.08 3.43 -23.78
N ALA A 232 7.59 2.74 -24.80
CA ALA A 232 8.10 1.38 -24.68
C ALA A 232 9.19 1.31 -23.59
N ASN A 233 9.07 0.38 -22.65
CA ASN A 233 9.97 0.15 -21.52
C ASN A 233 10.22 1.39 -20.64
N PHE A 234 9.20 1.82 -19.89
CA PHE A 234 9.31 2.93 -18.95
C PHE A 234 8.93 2.46 -17.53
N ALA A 235 9.94 2.12 -16.72
CA ALA A 235 9.82 1.64 -15.34
C ALA A 235 8.91 2.53 -14.48
N ALA A 236 8.98 3.84 -14.73
CA ALA A 236 8.19 4.85 -14.05
C ALA A 236 6.66 4.71 -14.27
N SER A 237 6.23 3.86 -15.21
CA SER A 237 4.83 3.51 -15.49
C SER A 237 4.45 2.09 -15.06
N ARG A 238 5.25 1.41 -14.21
CA ARG A 238 4.90 0.14 -13.54
C ARG A 238 4.07 0.31 -12.27
N SER A 239 3.67 1.53 -11.95
CA SER A 239 2.92 1.91 -10.76
C SER A 239 2.00 3.07 -11.10
N TRP A 240 0.89 3.17 -10.37
CA TRP A 240 -0.03 4.28 -10.55
C TRP A 240 0.67 5.62 -10.29
N ARG A 241 0.29 6.60 -11.11
CA ARG A 241 0.72 7.99 -10.96
C ARG A 241 -0.41 8.81 -10.33
N ARG A 242 -0.13 10.06 -9.96
CA ARG A 242 -1.11 10.92 -9.29
C ARG A 242 -2.48 10.92 -9.97
N ASP A 243 -2.50 11.15 -11.27
CA ASP A 243 -3.73 11.27 -12.08
C ASP A 243 -4.54 9.98 -12.08
N ASP A 244 -3.87 8.84 -12.23
CA ASP A 244 -4.52 7.53 -12.19
C ASP A 244 -5.17 7.28 -10.82
N LEU A 245 -4.44 7.57 -9.74
CA LEU A 245 -4.92 7.42 -8.36
C LEU A 245 -6.09 8.35 -8.06
N GLN A 246 -6.04 9.61 -8.52
CA GLN A 246 -7.16 10.54 -8.38
C GLN A 246 -8.40 10.05 -9.13
N GLY A 247 -8.23 9.45 -10.32
CA GLY A 247 -9.33 8.83 -11.06
C GLY A 247 -9.95 7.66 -10.30
N LEU A 248 -9.13 6.78 -9.72
CA LEU A 248 -9.61 5.68 -8.88
C LEU A 248 -10.30 6.18 -7.61
N GLU A 249 -9.75 7.19 -6.94
CA GLU A 249 -10.36 7.82 -5.77
C GLU A 249 -11.70 8.49 -6.11
N TYR A 250 -11.85 9.08 -7.30
CA TYR A 250 -13.14 9.60 -7.75
C TYR A 250 -14.18 8.49 -7.94
N LEU A 251 -13.77 7.36 -8.53
CA LEU A 251 -14.67 6.25 -8.82
C LEU A 251 -15.05 5.44 -7.57
N TYR A 252 -14.10 5.24 -6.66
CA TYR A 252 -14.20 4.27 -5.58
C TYR A 252 -14.02 4.84 -4.18
N GLY A 253 -13.44 6.04 -4.04
CA GLY A 253 -13.04 6.59 -2.74
C GLY A 253 -14.18 6.76 -1.75
N ALA A 254 -15.41 6.98 -2.21
CA ALA A 254 -16.58 7.07 -1.34
C ALA A 254 -17.05 5.72 -0.76
N ALA A 255 -16.60 4.59 -1.33
CA ALA A 255 -16.94 3.25 -0.88
C ALA A 255 -15.73 2.47 -0.36
N ALA A 256 -14.52 3.01 -0.49
CA ALA A 256 -13.36 2.41 0.14
C ALA A 256 -13.46 2.57 1.65
N SER A 257 -13.25 1.48 2.39
CA SER A 257 -13.19 1.52 3.84
C SER A 257 -12.06 2.42 4.30
N ASP A 258 -12.28 3.14 5.40
CA ASP A 258 -11.16 3.75 6.12
C ASP A 258 -10.23 2.63 6.60
N LEU A 259 -8.93 2.81 6.34
CA LEU A 259 -7.91 1.85 6.75
C LEU A 259 -7.13 2.40 7.94
N GLU A 260 -6.83 1.52 8.89
CA GLU A 260 -5.97 1.78 10.05
C GLU A 260 -4.80 0.80 10.06
N LEU A 261 -3.66 1.21 10.63
CA LEU A 261 -2.50 0.33 10.72
C LEU A 261 -2.66 -0.64 11.91
N ALA A 262 -2.63 -1.94 11.65
CA ALA A 262 -2.63 -2.98 12.68
C ALA A 262 -1.28 -3.72 12.70
N TRP A 263 -0.95 -4.34 13.83
CA TRP A 263 0.26 -5.15 13.98
C TRP A 263 0.07 -6.43 14.79
N TRP A 264 0.96 -7.41 14.56
CA TRP A 264 0.99 -8.70 15.25
C TRP A 264 2.41 -9.02 15.72
N ASN A 265 2.50 -9.77 16.82
CA ASN A 265 3.75 -10.48 17.14
C ASN A 265 3.94 -11.63 16.15
N ASP A 266 5.13 -11.72 15.60
CA ASP A 266 5.50 -12.75 14.63
C ASP A 266 6.15 -13.96 15.32
N THR A 267 5.36 -14.70 16.11
CA THR A 267 5.85 -15.86 16.87
C THR A 267 5.53 -17.20 16.20
N SER A 268 4.85 -17.19 15.06
CA SER A 268 4.23 -18.36 14.44
C SER A 268 4.81 -18.76 13.09
N TYR A 269 5.93 -18.16 12.65
CA TYR A 269 6.55 -18.48 11.36
C TYR A 269 6.69 -20.01 11.16
N PRO A 270 6.25 -20.56 10.01
CA PRO A 270 5.81 -19.88 8.78
C PRO A 270 4.31 -19.54 8.72
N ASP A 271 3.53 -19.83 9.77
CA ASP A 271 2.11 -19.53 9.83
C ASP A 271 1.87 -18.03 10.13
N TYR A 272 0.80 -17.47 9.57
CA TYR A 272 0.37 -16.11 9.91
C TYR A 272 -0.26 -16.11 11.31
N PRO A 273 -0.07 -15.02 12.08
CA PRO A 273 -0.79 -14.82 13.32
C PRO A 273 -2.31 -14.86 13.11
N ASP A 274 -3.04 -15.33 14.13
CA ASP A 274 -4.50 -15.36 14.10
C ASP A 274 -5.07 -13.95 13.98
N TYR A 275 -6.03 -13.77 13.07
CA TYR A 275 -6.58 -12.44 12.73
C TYR A 275 -7.06 -11.62 13.94
N PRO A 276 -7.75 -12.19 14.96
CA PRO A 276 -8.20 -11.44 16.14
C PRO A 276 -7.09 -11.05 17.13
N THR A 277 -5.86 -11.54 16.95
CA THR A 277 -4.74 -11.24 17.86
C THR A 277 -3.99 -9.96 17.51
N ALA A 278 -4.43 -9.25 16.45
CA ALA A 278 -3.81 -7.98 16.08
C ALA A 278 -4.06 -6.91 17.14
N THR A 279 -3.13 -5.97 17.22
CA THR A 279 -3.30 -4.72 17.94
C THR A 279 -3.42 -3.59 16.93
N SER A 280 -4.47 -2.78 17.04
CA SER A 280 -4.61 -1.59 16.19
C SER A 280 -3.77 -0.43 16.70
N LEU A 281 -3.15 0.32 15.79
CA LEU A 281 -2.60 1.63 16.08
C LEU A 281 -3.71 2.67 15.88
N VAL A 282 -4.50 2.83 16.94
CA VAL A 282 -5.72 3.63 16.97
C VAL A 282 -5.49 5.09 16.50
N ASP A 283 -6.43 5.60 15.70
CA ASP A 283 -6.49 6.91 15.07
C ASP A 283 -5.40 7.19 14.00
N ILE A 284 -4.74 6.14 13.52
CA ILE A 284 -3.75 6.24 12.44
C ILE A 284 -4.38 5.79 11.13
N GLN A 285 -5.24 6.66 10.58
CA GLN A 285 -5.79 6.44 9.24
C GLN A 285 -4.69 6.49 8.18
N VAL A 286 -4.71 5.48 7.30
CA VAL A 286 -3.74 5.26 6.22
C VAL A 286 -4.44 5.03 4.88
N SER A 287 -3.73 5.28 3.79
CA SER A 287 -4.15 4.90 2.44
C SER A 287 -3.21 3.88 1.79
N ARG A 288 -2.07 3.60 2.43
CA ARG A 288 -0.97 2.78 1.93
C ARG A 288 -0.41 1.90 3.04
N ALA A 289 0.34 0.87 2.65
CA ALA A 289 1.08 0.02 3.59
C ALA A 289 2.07 0.83 4.45
N ALA A 290 2.39 0.30 5.62
CA ALA A 290 3.49 0.82 6.42
C ALA A 290 4.82 0.29 5.89
N VAL A 291 5.80 1.17 5.79
CA VAL A 291 7.20 0.83 5.54
C VAL A 291 7.93 0.92 6.87
N VAL A 292 8.70 -0.12 7.20
CA VAL A 292 9.42 -0.24 8.46
C VAL A 292 10.91 -0.11 8.18
N ALA A 293 11.64 0.60 9.06
CA ALA A 293 13.08 0.75 8.95
C ALA A 293 13.76 -0.60 9.11
N ASN A 294 14.67 -0.93 8.20
CA ASN A 294 15.41 -2.19 8.19
C ASN A 294 16.67 -2.10 9.05
N ARG A 295 16.50 -1.70 10.30
CA ARG A 295 17.57 -1.71 11.30
C ARG A 295 17.44 -2.97 12.14
N THR A 296 18.58 -3.52 12.61
CA THR A 296 18.65 -4.45 13.75
C THR A 296 18.73 -3.61 15.03
N PRO A 297 17.61 -3.26 15.69
CA PRO A 297 17.59 -2.20 16.69
C PRO A 297 17.75 -2.78 18.09
N ALA A 298 18.26 -1.98 19.02
CA ALA A 298 17.89 -2.04 20.43
C ALA A 298 16.88 -0.91 20.74
N GLY A 299 15.65 -1.29 21.09
CA GLY A 299 14.66 -0.41 21.74
C GLY A 299 13.52 0.15 20.88
N VAL A 300 13.79 0.68 19.68
CA VAL A 300 12.78 1.40 18.87
C VAL A 300 12.91 1.11 17.37
N GLN A 301 11.77 1.02 16.69
CA GLN A 301 11.70 0.95 15.22
C GLN A 301 10.95 2.14 14.63
N GLY A 302 11.38 2.54 13.44
CA GLY A 302 10.74 3.58 12.65
C GLY A 302 9.75 3.01 11.66
N LEU A 303 8.55 3.58 11.61
CA LEU A 303 7.52 3.29 10.62
C LEU A 303 7.14 4.57 9.88
N VAL A 304 6.88 4.44 8.58
CA VAL A 304 6.35 5.51 7.76
C VAL A 304 5.19 4.99 6.90
N THR A 305 4.22 5.84 6.62
CA THR A 305 3.08 5.52 5.77
C THR A 305 2.55 6.79 5.10
N THR A 306 1.52 6.62 4.26
CA THR A 306 0.81 7.71 3.59
C THR A 306 -0.62 7.78 4.11
N ALA A 307 -1.06 8.98 4.46
CA ALA A 307 -2.43 9.24 4.89
C ALA A 307 -3.42 9.31 3.70
N PRO A 308 -4.74 9.27 3.93
CA PRO A 308 -5.75 9.44 2.88
C PRO A 308 -5.63 10.74 2.08
N ASP A 309 -5.12 11.81 2.69
CA ASP A 309 -4.87 13.08 2.00
C ASP A 309 -3.51 13.13 1.27
N GLY A 310 -2.77 12.03 1.26
CA GLY A 310 -1.45 11.87 0.62
C GLY A 310 -0.27 12.31 1.50
N ARG A 311 -0.49 12.75 2.74
CA ARG A 311 0.59 13.19 3.64
C ARG A 311 1.44 12.03 4.11
N VAL A 312 2.76 12.25 4.13
CA VAL A 312 3.70 11.33 4.77
C VAL A 312 3.55 11.43 6.29
N LYS A 313 3.21 10.31 6.93
CA LYS A 313 3.13 10.15 8.39
C LYS A 313 4.25 9.23 8.88
N HIS A 314 4.81 9.53 10.04
CA HIS A 314 5.83 8.71 10.69
C HIS A 314 5.44 8.34 12.11
N ILE A 315 5.90 7.18 12.58
CA ILE A 315 5.71 6.66 13.93
C ILE A 315 7.02 5.98 14.35
N LEU A 316 7.42 6.18 15.60
CA LEU A 316 8.43 5.39 16.29
C LEU A 316 7.70 4.47 17.25
N MET A 317 8.01 3.17 17.22
CA MET A 317 7.39 2.19 18.11
C MET A 317 8.43 1.46 18.95
N SER A 318 8.22 1.47 20.27
CA SER A 318 9.06 0.77 21.23
C SER A 318 8.86 -0.75 21.18
N GLU A 319 9.78 -1.48 21.79
CA GLU A 319 9.64 -2.92 22.07
C GLU A 319 8.35 -3.25 22.82
N ALA A 320 7.85 -2.37 23.68
CA ALA A 320 6.60 -2.58 24.40
C ALA A 320 5.34 -2.31 23.54
N GLY A 321 5.52 -1.75 22.33
CA GLY A 321 4.42 -1.30 21.47
C GLY A 321 3.99 0.14 21.71
N ASP A 322 4.71 0.89 22.57
CA ASP A 322 4.43 2.31 22.78
C ASP A 322 4.82 3.10 21.53
N VAL A 323 3.91 3.98 21.07
CA VAL A 323 4.11 4.79 19.86
C VAL A 323 4.40 6.25 20.20
N THR A 324 5.31 6.85 19.42
CA THR A 324 5.60 8.29 19.45
C THR A 324 5.81 8.81 18.02
N PRO A 325 5.56 10.08 17.71
CA PRO A 325 4.95 11.10 18.59
C PRO A 325 3.43 10.91 18.74
N ALA A 326 2.77 11.84 19.44
CA ALA A 326 1.32 11.88 19.52
C ALA A 326 0.68 12.10 18.13
N LEU A 327 -0.59 11.73 17.98
CA LEU A 327 -1.33 11.76 16.71
C LEU A 327 -1.25 13.10 15.96
N GLY A 328 -1.24 14.23 16.68
CA GLY A 328 -1.15 15.58 16.10
C GLY A 328 0.19 15.90 15.42
N ASP A 329 1.24 15.13 15.72
CA ASP A 329 2.62 15.39 15.31
C ASP A 329 3.15 14.34 14.32
N LEU A 330 2.29 13.44 13.81
CA LEU A 330 2.69 12.36 12.91
C LEU A 330 3.16 12.85 11.54
N VAL A 331 2.70 14.03 11.09
CA VAL A 331 2.98 14.55 9.75
C VAL A 331 4.43 14.98 9.63
N VAL A 332 5.15 14.42 8.65
CA VAL A 332 6.58 14.71 8.42
C VAL A 332 6.78 16.12 7.88
N ASP A 333 6.07 16.49 6.81
CA ASP A 333 6.10 17.84 6.22
C ASP A 333 4.65 18.32 6.03
N PRO A 334 4.20 19.38 6.74
CA PRO A 334 2.85 19.93 6.59
C PRO A 334 2.70 20.87 5.38
N GLY A 335 3.78 21.21 4.67
CA GLY A 335 3.78 22.03 3.46
C GLY A 335 3.47 21.22 2.19
N PRO A 336 3.18 21.84 1.02
CA PRO A 336 2.75 21.13 -0.18
C PRO A 336 3.67 19.98 -0.64
N SER A 337 4.98 20.10 -0.40
CA SER A 337 5.98 19.09 -0.73
C SER A 337 5.93 17.83 0.16
N GLY A 338 5.15 17.85 1.24
CA GLY A 338 4.96 16.70 2.14
C GLY A 338 3.91 15.68 1.71
N VAL A 339 3.43 15.79 0.46
CA VAL A 339 2.47 14.86 -0.14
C VAL A 339 3.20 13.93 -1.11
N THR A 340 2.83 12.65 -1.07
CA THR A 340 3.33 11.61 -1.98
C THR A 340 2.17 10.79 -2.55
N TRP A 341 2.37 10.24 -3.74
CA TRP A 341 1.44 9.31 -4.41
C TRP A 341 1.95 7.87 -4.41
N SER A 342 3.15 7.64 -3.88
CA SER A 342 3.80 6.36 -3.73
C SER A 342 4.22 6.09 -2.28
N LEU A 343 4.69 4.86 -2.01
CA LEU A 343 5.22 4.51 -0.69
C LEU A 343 6.46 5.36 -0.35
N PRO A 344 6.46 6.05 0.81
CA PRO A 344 7.67 6.66 1.34
C PRO A 344 8.63 5.59 1.86
N ALA A 345 9.89 5.96 2.12
CA ALA A 345 10.85 5.11 2.80
C ALA A 345 11.41 5.76 4.05
N ILE A 346 11.97 4.92 4.91
CA ILE A 346 12.44 5.27 6.23
C ILE A 346 13.72 4.51 6.54
N ALA A 347 14.66 5.17 7.21
CA ALA A 347 15.86 4.57 7.76
C ALA A 347 16.14 5.19 9.14
N MET A 348 16.86 4.46 9.98
CA MET A 348 17.34 4.96 11.26
C MET A 348 18.84 4.78 11.35
N SER A 349 19.54 5.80 11.87
CA SER A 349 20.97 5.67 12.15
C SER A 349 21.22 4.78 13.37
N ASP A 350 22.50 4.61 13.70
CA ASP A 350 22.91 3.94 14.93
C ASP A 350 22.36 4.59 16.19
N GLU A 351 22.24 3.74 17.20
CA GLU A 351 21.76 4.02 18.54
C GLU A 351 22.63 5.05 19.28
N GLY A 352 22.00 5.88 20.12
CA GLY A 352 22.68 6.74 21.07
C GLY A 352 22.25 8.20 21.01
N VAL A 353 23.10 9.09 21.54
CA VAL A 353 22.78 10.52 21.74
C VAL A 353 22.52 11.27 20.43
N ASN A 354 22.96 10.71 19.30
CA ASN A 354 22.81 11.31 17.97
C ASN A 354 21.97 10.46 17.01
N GLU A 355 21.16 9.54 17.52
CA GLU A 355 20.27 8.75 16.68
C GLU A 355 19.39 9.65 15.80
N ARG A 356 19.29 9.31 14.51
CA ARG A 356 18.55 10.05 13.49
C ARG A 356 17.49 9.17 12.88
N LEU A 357 16.32 9.76 12.70
CA LEU A 357 15.26 9.26 11.85
C LEU A 357 15.36 9.97 10.50
N PHE A 358 15.50 9.19 9.43
CA PHE A 358 15.51 9.66 8.05
C PHE A 358 14.29 9.15 7.30
N VAL A 359 13.62 10.04 6.58
CA VAL A 359 12.45 9.73 5.75
C VAL A 359 12.68 10.27 4.35
N ALA A 360 12.42 9.48 3.32
CA ALA A 360 12.52 9.87 1.92
C ALA A 360 11.20 9.59 1.18
N TRP A 361 10.81 10.46 0.25
CA TRP A 361 9.62 10.26 -0.57
C TRP A 361 9.74 11.01 -1.91
N MET A 362 8.91 10.60 -2.87
CA MET A 362 8.79 11.27 -4.16
C MET A 362 7.71 12.36 -4.06
N ALA A 363 8.17 13.61 -3.98
CA ALA A 363 7.35 14.80 -3.86
C ALA A 363 7.13 15.47 -5.23
N ASN A 364 6.25 16.48 -5.24
CA ASN A 364 6.11 17.45 -6.32
C ASN A 364 5.95 16.83 -7.71
N GLU A 365 5.21 15.72 -7.80
CA GLU A 365 4.88 15.11 -9.08
C GLU A 365 4.30 16.15 -10.04
N ALA A 366 4.93 16.36 -11.18
CA ALA A 366 4.55 17.42 -12.11
C ALA A 366 3.16 17.15 -12.72
N LEU A 367 2.46 18.21 -13.12
CA LEU A 367 1.12 18.09 -13.74
C LEU A 367 1.18 17.65 -15.20
N ASP A 368 2.22 18.09 -15.90
CA ASP A 368 2.40 17.99 -17.34
C ASP A 368 3.59 17.09 -17.77
N SER A 369 4.21 16.40 -16.81
CA SER A 369 5.36 15.52 -17.05
C SER A 369 5.51 14.46 -15.96
N ASN A 370 6.34 13.45 -16.24
CA ASN A 370 6.62 12.35 -15.29
C ASN A 370 7.69 12.70 -14.25
N LEU A 371 8.09 13.97 -14.15
CA LEU A 371 9.11 14.44 -13.21
C LEU A 371 8.60 14.43 -11.76
N LEU A 372 9.50 14.08 -10.86
CA LEU A 372 9.34 14.00 -9.41
C LEU A 372 10.57 14.62 -8.74
N THR A 373 10.38 15.08 -7.51
CA THR A 373 11.48 15.51 -6.63
C THR A 373 11.71 14.46 -5.56
N LEU A 374 12.92 13.90 -5.48
CA LEU A 374 13.32 13.12 -4.31
C LEU A 374 13.52 14.08 -3.14
N ARG A 375 12.62 14.03 -2.17
CA ARG A 375 12.65 14.86 -0.96
C ARG A 375 12.98 14.00 0.24
N THR A 376 13.80 14.55 1.13
CA THR A 376 14.19 13.91 2.38
C THR A 376 13.83 14.78 3.57
N ALA A 377 13.63 14.13 4.70
CA ALA A 377 13.51 14.76 6.01
C ALA A 377 14.34 13.98 7.02
N VAL A 378 15.09 14.68 7.85
CA VAL A 378 15.82 14.09 8.98
C VAL A 378 15.47 14.78 10.28
N ARG A 379 15.42 14.03 11.38
CA ARG A 379 15.35 14.58 12.72
C ARG A 379 16.06 13.69 13.74
N PRO A 380 16.57 14.24 14.85
CA PRO A 380 16.85 13.45 16.05
C PRO A 380 15.59 12.72 16.53
N THR A 381 15.73 11.49 17.06
CA THR A 381 14.56 10.70 17.50
C THR A 381 13.85 11.32 18.73
N ASP A 382 14.58 12.11 19.53
CA ASP A 382 14.11 12.80 20.74
C ASP A 382 13.47 14.18 20.50
N THR A 383 13.47 14.70 19.26
CA THR A 383 12.86 15.99 18.92
C THR A 383 11.97 15.90 17.69
N LEU A 384 10.95 16.75 17.56
CA LEU A 384 10.07 16.79 16.39
C LEU A 384 10.48 17.82 15.32
N ALA A 385 11.72 18.32 15.40
CA ALA A 385 12.23 19.32 14.49
C ALA A 385 12.84 18.65 13.25
N TRP A 386 12.09 18.66 12.16
CA TRP A 386 12.55 18.17 10.86
C TRP A 386 13.48 19.17 10.16
N GLN A 387 14.51 18.63 9.54
CA GLN A 387 15.29 19.30 8.50
C GLN A 387 14.96 18.65 7.16
N TYR A 388 14.73 19.46 6.13
CA TYR A 388 14.31 18.98 4.82
C TYR A 388 15.36 19.30 3.76
N ALA A 389 15.53 18.40 2.80
CA ALA A 389 16.32 18.65 1.60
C ALA A 389 15.61 18.10 0.35
N ASP A 390 15.81 18.78 -0.77
CA ASP A 390 15.44 18.27 -2.09
C ASP A 390 16.71 17.86 -2.81
N HIS A 391 16.71 16.67 -3.41
CA HIS A 391 17.82 16.22 -4.23
C HIS A 391 17.89 17.04 -5.54
N PRO A 392 19.07 17.44 -6.03
CA PRO A 392 19.20 18.28 -7.22
C PRO A 392 18.91 17.56 -8.55
N ASP A 393 19.06 16.24 -8.59
CA ASP A 393 18.80 15.44 -9.79
C ASP A 393 17.31 15.28 -10.11
N GLU A 394 16.99 15.02 -11.38
CA GLU A 394 15.63 14.72 -11.83
C GLU A 394 15.27 13.24 -11.62
N PHE A 395 14.16 12.99 -10.97
CA PHE A 395 13.61 11.64 -10.78
C PHE A 395 12.32 11.47 -11.58
N ARG A 396 12.08 10.23 -12.03
CA ARG A 396 10.87 9.88 -12.79
C ARG A 396 10.20 8.61 -12.28
N VAL A 397 10.92 7.75 -11.58
CA VAL A 397 10.38 6.56 -10.92
C VAL A 397 9.85 6.95 -9.54
N ASN A 398 8.61 6.59 -9.22
CA ASN A 398 8.00 6.93 -7.94
C ASN A 398 8.31 5.92 -6.81
N ARG A 399 9.17 4.94 -7.07
CA ARG A 399 9.51 3.87 -6.14
C ARG A 399 10.90 4.10 -5.54
N LEU A 400 10.99 4.00 -4.23
CA LEU A 400 12.25 4.10 -3.51
C LEU A 400 12.22 3.26 -2.23
N ALA A 401 13.40 2.97 -1.71
CA ALA A 401 13.60 2.42 -0.39
C ALA A 401 14.82 3.09 0.27
N ALA A 402 14.97 2.96 1.59
CA ALA A 402 16.03 3.64 2.34
C ALA A 402 16.64 2.69 3.38
N GLY A 403 17.93 2.84 3.60
CA GLY A 403 18.72 2.14 4.61
C GLY A 403 19.82 3.04 5.16
N TYR A 404 20.54 2.56 6.16
CA TYR A 404 21.63 3.30 6.80
C TYR A 404 22.88 2.43 6.85
N ASP A 405 24.01 3.01 6.45
CA ASP A 405 25.33 2.39 6.58
C ASP A 405 26.06 2.95 7.81
N PRO A 406 26.29 2.14 8.85
CA PRO A 406 26.99 2.58 10.06
C PRO A 406 28.49 2.83 9.85
N GLY A 407 29.12 2.12 8.92
CA GLY A 407 30.57 2.24 8.69
C GLY A 407 30.97 3.58 8.07
N SER A 408 30.13 4.12 7.19
CA SER A 408 30.35 5.42 6.54
C SER A 408 29.49 6.56 7.11
N GLU A 409 28.60 6.28 8.06
CA GLU A 409 27.63 7.23 8.64
C GLU A 409 26.73 7.91 7.59
N VAL A 410 26.23 7.14 6.61
CA VAL A 410 25.41 7.66 5.50
C VAL A 410 24.05 6.98 5.40
N PHE A 411 23.05 7.75 4.98
CA PHE A 411 21.79 7.18 4.51
C PHE A 411 21.91 6.84 3.03
N MET A 412 21.37 5.68 2.66
CA MET A 412 21.34 5.18 1.29
C MET A 412 19.89 5.06 0.83
N VAL A 413 19.54 5.75 -0.26
CA VAL A 413 18.25 5.60 -0.95
C VAL A 413 18.46 4.78 -2.23
N THR A 414 17.69 3.71 -2.41
CA THR A 414 17.64 2.91 -3.64
C THR A 414 16.41 3.24 -4.45
N THR A 415 16.56 3.33 -5.77
CA THR A 415 15.50 3.54 -6.75
C THR A 415 15.91 2.89 -8.07
N LEU A 416 15.20 3.20 -9.16
CA LEU A 416 15.48 2.67 -10.49
C LEU A 416 15.67 3.81 -11.51
N THR A 417 16.48 3.55 -12.54
CA THR A 417 16.47 4.38 -13.74
C THR A 417 15.14 4.21 -14.48
N PRO A 418 14.63 5.26 -15.14
CA PRO A 418 13.28 5.24 -15.65
C PRO A 418 13.10 4.43 -16.94
N SER A 419 14.14 4.21 -17.73
CA SER A 419 14.06 3.48 -19.01
C SER A 419 14.69 2.10 -18.96
N THR A 420 15.89 1.98 -18.39
CA THR A 420 16.63 0.71 -18.33
C THR A 420 16.28 -0.12 -17.11
N THR A 421 15.64 0.46 -16.10
CA THR A 421 15.35 -0.19 -14.81
C THR A 421 16.62 -0.63 -14.08
N GLU A 422 17.74 0.06 -14.32
CA GLU A 422 18.98 -0.15 -13.56
C GLU A 422 18.80 0.34 -12.13
N VAL A 423 19.37 -0.37 -11.18
CA VAL A 423 19.36 0.03 -9.77
C VAL A 423 20.19 1.30 -9.62
N ARG A 424 19.57 2.31 -9.03
CA ARG A 424 20.14 3.63 -8.79
C ARG A 424 20.22 3.88 -7.29
N VAL A 425 21.37 4.37 -6.83
CA VAL A 425 21.65 4.68 -5.42
C VAL A 425 21.89 6.17 -5.24
N VAL A 426 21.37 6.74 -4.17
CA VAL A 426 21.60 8.13 -3.77
C VAL A 426 22.08 8.14 -2.32
N LEU A 427 23.19 8.83 -2.05
CA LEU A 427 23.80 8.89 -0.72
C LEU A 427 23.53 10.24 -0.06
N PHE A 428 23.24 10.21 1.24
CA PHE A 428 23.02 11.38 2.07
C PHE A 428 23.86 11.29 3.34
N ASP A 429 24.32 12.43 3.83
CA ASP A 429 24.96 12.49 5.15
C ASP A 429 23.95 12.32 6.30
N ILE A 430 24.46 12.31 7.53
CA ILE A 430 23.65 12.15 8.75
C ILE A 430 22.62 13.28 8.96
N ASP A 431 22.79 14.43 8.30
CA ASP A 431 21.88 15.57 8.32
C ASP A 431 20.93 15.56 7.09
N GLY A 432 20.92 14.45 6.33
CA GLY A 432 20.00 14.23 5.21
C GLY A 432 20.33 15.06 3.96
N VAL A 433 21.54 15.62 3.88
CA VAL A 433 22.02 16.39 2.72
C VAL A 433 22.66 15.46 1.70
N SER A 434 22.33 15.63 0.42
CA SER A 434 22.89 14.82 -0.66
C SER A 434 24.42 14.95 -0.73
N LEU A 435 25.09 13.81 -0.84
CA LEU A 435 26.56 13.71 -0.95
C LEU A 435 27.06 13.74 -2.40
N GLY A 436 26.18 13.80 -3.40
CA GLY A 436 26.57 13.77 -4.80
C GLY A 436 25.41 13.48 -5.76
N PRO A 437 25.69 13.31 -7.06
CA PRO A 437 24.69 12.85 -8.01
C PRO A 437 24.27 11.39 -7.71
N ALA A 438 23.14 10.99 -8.25
CA ALA A 438 22.73 9.59 -8.21
C ALA A 438 23.72 8.68 -8.94
N ILE A 439 23.93 7.47 -8.40
CA ILE A 439 24.90 6.48 -8.84
C ILE A 439 24.15 5.29 -9.41
N ASP A 440 24.35 4.99 -10.70
CA ASP A 440 23.77 3.82 -11.34
C ASP A 440 24.69 2.60 -11.11
N LEU A 441 24.12 1.50 -10.63
CA LEU A 441 24.80 0.22 -10.51
C LEU A 441 24.78 -0.47 -11.88
N GLU A 442 25.71 -0.07 -12.75
CA GLU A 442 25.76 -0.49 -14.15
C GLU A 442 25.58 -2.01 -14.31
N GLY A 443 24.60 -2.41 -15.13
CA GLY A 443 24.32 -3.81 -15.42
C GLY A 443 23.47 -4.55 -14.38
N LEU A 444 23.10 -3.92 -13.26
CA LEU A 444 22.13 -4.47 -12.30
C LEU A 444 20.73 -3.93 -12.61
N TYR A 445 19.92 -4.75 -13.28
CA TYR A 445 18.55 -4.42 -13.68
C TYR A 445 17.54 -5.06 -12.74
N ALA A 446 16.50 -4.32 -12.37
CA ALA A 446 15.50 -4.81 -11.44
C ALA A 446 14.08 -4.35 -11.80
N PHE A 447 13.11 -5.21 -11.53
CA PHE A 447 11.70 -4.84 -11.52
C PHE A 447 11.35 -3.94 -10.32
N GLY A 448 11.96 -4.22 -9.17
CA GLY A 448 11.80 -3.46 -7.93
C GLY A 448 13.04 -3.57 -7.04
N VAL A 449 13.19 -2.60 -6.12
CA VAL A 449 14.27 -2.56 -5.13
C VAL A 449 13.68 -2.36 -3.73
N GLY A 450 14.36 -2.91 -2.73
CA GLY A 450 14.04 -2.73 -1.32
C GLY A 450 15.15 -2.01 -0.55
N PRO A 451 14.97 -1.89 0.78
CA PRO A 451 15.84 -1.09 1.63
C PRO A 451 17.20 -1.80 1.82
N PRO A 452 18.33 -1.10 1.64
CA PRO A 452 19.67 -1.65 1.87
C PRO A 452 19.89 -2.02 3.34
N LEU A 453 20.26 -3.27 3.62
CA LEU A 453 20.65 -3.72 4.96
C LEU A 453 22.18 -3.69 5.07
N CYS A 454 22.73 -2.83 5.92
CA CYS A 454 24.18 -2.59 5.98
C CYS A 454 24.84 -3.07 7.27
N ASP A 455 26.08 -3.54 7.15
CA ASP A 455 27.01 -3.86 8.22
C ASP A 455 28.41 -3.34 7.85
N ASP A 456 28.93 -2.39 8.62
CA ASP A 456 30.30 -1.83 8.51
C ASP A 456 30.76 -1.51 7.06
N SER A 457 30.03 -0.65 6.33
CA SER A 457 30.27 -0.23 4.93
C SER A 457 29.89 -1.22 3.84
N ARG A 458 29.43 -2.43 4.19
CA ARG A 458 28.87 -3.39 3.25
C ARG A 458 27.37 -3.42 3.36
N CYS A 459 26.67 -3.30 2.25
CA CYS A 459 25.22 -3.29 2.22
C CYS A 459 24.68 -4.38 1.29
N LEU A 460 23.63 -5.04 1.73
CA LEU A 460 22.83 -5.96 0.95
C LEU A 460 21.59 -5.22 0.45
N ILE A 461 21.46 -5.05 -0.86
CA ILE A 461 20.30 -4.44 -1.51
C ILE A 461 19.40 -5.56 -2.03
N PRO A 462 18.23 -5.80 -1.42
CA PRO A 462 17.26 -6.73 -2.00
C PRO A 462 16.67 -6.11 -3.28
N PHE A 463 16.60 -6.91 -4.33
CA PHE A 463 16.02 -6.52 -5.61
C PHE A 463 15.21 -7.67 -6.19
N SER A 464 14.41 -7.33 -7.19
CA SER A 464 13.51 -8.23 -7.90
C SER A 464 14.02 -8.24 -9.33
N GLU A 465 14.49 -9.38 -9.85
CA GLU A 465 15.13 -9.45 -11.17
C GLU A 465 14.21 -8.99 -12.30
N SER A 466 14.79 -8.48 -13.38
CA SER A 466 14.02 -7.95 -14.52
C SER A 466 13.74 -9.00 -15.62
N GLU A 467 13.55 -10.27 -15.27
CA GLU A 467 13.25 -11.32 -16.25
C GLU A 467 11.76 -11.41 -16.60
N PHE A 468 11.49 -11.66 -17.88
CA PHE A 468 10.14 -11.93 -18.37
C PHE A 468 9.80 -13.39 -18.05
N GLY A 469 8.81 -13.64 -17.19
CA GLY A 469 8.63 -14.94 -16.53
C GLY A 469 8.27 -14.85 -15.04
N GLY A 470 8.29 -13.61 -14.51
CA GLY A 470 8.13 -13.31 -13.10
C GLY A 470 9.48 -12.96 -12.50
N PRO A 471 9.55 -11.93 -11.65
CA PRO A 471 10.83 -11.48 -11.15
C PRO A 471 11.28 -12.34 -9.96
N ASP A 472 12.50 -12.89 -10.02
CA ASP A 472 13.07 -13.66 -8.92
C ASP A 472 13.73 -12.76 -7.87
N PHE A 473 13.82 -13.25 -6.63
CA PHE A 473 14.43 -12.51 -5.54
C PHE A 473 15.95 -12.51 -5.66
N GLY A 474 16.54 -11.33 -5.67
CA GLY A 474 17.98 -11.14 -5.71
C GLY A 474 18.49 -10.30 -4.54
N ILE A 475 19.76 -10.51 -4.20
CA ILE A 475 20.52 -9.63 -3.30
C ILE A 475 21.77 -9.16 -4.04
N ALA A 476 21.94 -7.84 -4.08
CA ALA A 476 23.16 -7.20 -4.55
C ALA A 476 23.99 -6.76 -3.35
N GLU A 477 25.21 -7.28 -3.24
CA GLU A 477 26.18 -6.80 -2.26
C GLU A 477 26.91 -5.59 -2.83
N VAL A 478 26.85 -4.48 -2.11
CA VAL A 478 27.56 -3.25 -2.46
C VAL A 478 28.48 -2.82 -1.32
N MET A 479 29.52 -2.07 -1.67
CA MET A 479 30.40 -1.42 -0.71
C MET A 479 30.33 0.08 -0.87
N VAL A 480 30.09 0.79 0.23
CA VAL A 480 30.19 2.24 0.31
C VAL A 480 31.63 2.60 0.63
N ASP A 481 32.22 3.52 -0.14
CA ASP A 481 33.54 4.05 0.21
C ASP A 481 33.36 5.16 1.28
N PRO A 482 33.97 5.04 2.48
CA PRO A 482 33.79 6.04 3.53
C PRO A 482 34.56 7.35 3.25
N ARG A 483 35.42 7.39 2.22
CA ARG A 483 36.24 8.57 1.87
C ARG A 483 35.73 9.29 0.64
N THR A 484 35.01 8.60 -0.23
CA THR A 484 34.39 9.16 -1.43
C THR A 484 32.94 8.70 -1.48
N PRO A 485 31.97 9.57 -1.80
CA PRO A 485 30.55 9.18 -1.85
C PRO A 485 30.27 8.32 -3.10
N THR A 486 30.83 7.12 -3.14
CA THR A 486 30.80 6.18 -4.25
C THR A 486 30.38 4.83 -3.73
N VAL A 487 29.58 4.12 -4.54
CA VAL A 487 29.10 2.77 -4.25
C VAL A 487 29.66 1.83 -5.30
N THR A 488 30.21 0.70 -4.87
CA THR A 488 30.74 -0.33 -5.78
C THR A 488 29.91 -1.60 -5.64
N LEU A 489 29.39 -2.12 -6.74
CA LEU A 489 28.77 -3.44 -6.79
C LEU A 489 29.85 -4.52 -6.65
N LEU A 490 29.75 -5.35 -5.62
CA LEU A 490 30.71 -6.40 -5.32
C LEU A 490 30.29 -7.74 -5.89
N SER A 491 29.04 -8.12 -5.64
CA SER A 491 28.49 -9.39 -6.08
C SER A 491 26.97 -9.35 -6.13
N THR A 492 26.37 -10.32 -6.81
CA THR A 492 24.91 -10.50 -6.91
C THR A 492 24.60 -11.97 -6.71
N GLU A 493 23.59 -12.27 -5.90
CA GLU A 493 23.06 -13.61 -5.70
C GLU A 493 21.57 -13.60 -6.01
N VAL A 494 21.12 -14.60 -6.77
CA VAL A 494 19.75 -14.69 -7.30
C VAL A 494 19.15 -16.02 -6.88
N LEU A 495 17.95 -15.96 -6.32
CA LEU A 495 17.19 -17.10 -5.85
C LEU A 495 16.09 -17.44 -6.86
N SER A 496 16.47 -18.15 -7.93
CA SER A 496 15.59 -18.51 -9.07
C SER A 496 14.35 -19.39 -8.74
N GLN A 497 14.16 -19.72 -7.46
CA GLN A 497 12.99 -20.45 -6.97
C GLN A 497 12.12 -19.59 -6.05
N VAL A 498 12.43 -18.31 -5.89
CA VAL A 498 11.76 -17.40 -4.97
C VAL A 498 11.16 -16.27 -5.79
N ASN A 499 9.88 -16.40 -6.12
CA ASN A 499 9.18 -15.40 -6.92
C ASN A 499 8.91 -14.15 -6.07
N THR A 500 9.16 -12.97 -6.63
CA THR A 500 8.94 -11.69 -5.95
C THR A 500 7.69 -10.99 -6.42
N TYR A 501 7.03 -10.32 -5.47
CA TYR A 501 6.05 -9.31 -5.78
C TYR A 501 5.90 -8.30 -4.64
N GLY A 502 5.45 -7.10 -4.97
CA GLY A 502 5.20 -6.04 -4.00
C GLY A 502 6.50 -5.43 -3.45
N SER A 503 6.45 -5.00 -2.20
CA SER A 503 7.52 -4.29 -1.51
C SER A 503 8.49 -5.29 -0.92
N LEU A 504 9.76 -5.13 -1.26
CA LEU A 504 10.83 -5.97 -0.76
C LEU A 504 11.29 -5.43 0.59
N ALA A 505 11.48 -6.33 1.54
CA ALA A 505 12.10 -6.06 2.83
C ALA A 505 13.17 -7.12 3.09
N LEU A 506 14.24 -6.71 3.74
CA LEU A 506 15.29 -7.59 4.22
C LEU A 506 15.62 -7.18 5.65
N VAL A 507 15.60 -8.14 6.55
CA VAL A 507 15.83 -7.94 7.98
C VAL A 507 16.79 -9.02 8.46
N SER A 508 17.72 -8.66 9.34
CA SER A 508 18.61 -9.62 10.01
C SER A 508 18.09 -9.91 11.41
N ASP A 509 18.04 -11.19 11.78
CA ASP A 509 17.75 -11.68 13.13
C ASP A 509 18.84 -12.65 13.62
N ASP A 510 18.65 -13.23 14.82
CA ASP A 510 19.58 -14.19 15.41
C ASP A 510 19.71 -15.52 14.64
N GLN A 511 18.80 -15.80 13.68
CA GLN A 511 18.76 -17.00 12.85
C GLN A 511 19.26 -16.76 11.41
N GLY A 512 19.59 -15.50 11.07
CA GLY A 512 20.12 -15.10 9.77
C GLY A 512 19.27 -14.02 9.12
N LEU A 513 19.22 -14.03 7.79
CA LEU A 513 18.42 -13.09 7.01
C LEU A 513 17.00 -13.60 6.84
N MET A 514 16.03 -12.73 7.10
CA MET A 514 14.63 -12.88 6.74
C MET A 514 14.28 -11.87 5.66
N ALA A 515 13.56 -12.30 4.63
CA ALA A 515 13.06 -11.43 3.60
C ALA A 515 11.52 -11.41 3.59
N GLY A 516 10.98 -10.25 3.21
CA GLY A 516 9.55 -10.00 3.04
C GLY A 516 9.26 -9.48 1.64
N MET A 517 8.15 -9.91 1.05
CA MET A 517 7.70 -9.42 -0.26
C MET A 517 6.17 -9.44 -0.36
N GLY A 518 5.57 -8.26 -0.43
CA GLY A 518 4.11 -8.12 -0.49
C GLY A 518 3.45 -8.72 0.77
N GLU A 519 2.83 -9.88 0.65
CA GLU A 519 2.27 -10.62 1.77
C GLU A 519 3.21 -11.73 2.30
N ARG A 520 4.21 -12.16 1.52
CA ARG A 520 5.07 -13.32 1.82
C ARG A 520 6.26 -12.98 2.68
N ARG A 521 6.77 -13.99 3.39
CA ARG A 521 7.94 -13.93 4.27
C ARG A 521 8.70 -15.25 4.19
N PHE A 522 10.03 -15.20 4.22
CA PHE A 522 10.88 -16.38 4.05
C PHE A 522 12.22 -16.19 4.76
N LEU A 523 12.74 -17.27 5.35
CA LEU A 523 14.08 -17.32 5.90
C LEU A 523 15.09 -17.66 4.80
N LEU A 524 16.18 -16.91 4.75
CA LEU A 524 17.24 -17.04 3.75
C LEU A 524 18.54 -17.63 4.32
N GLY A 525 18.75 -17.53 5.63
CA GLY A 525 20.01 -17.92 6.28
C GLY A 525 21.10 -16.86 6.12
N ASP A 526 22.36 -17.29 6.04
CA ASP A 526 23.52 -16.39 6.02
C ASP A 526 23.94 -16.00 4.60
N TYR A 527 24.40 -14.77 4.43
CA TYR A 527 25.01 -14.29 3.20
C TYR A 527 26.56 -14.36 3.27
N PRO A 528 27.27 -14.79 2.20
CA PRO A 528 26.77 -15.33 0.93
C PRO A 528 26.40 -16.82 1.01
N GLY A 529 25.64 -17.30 0.02
CA GLY A 529 25.19 -18.69 -0.04
C GLY A 529 23.82 -18.89 0.60
N LEU A 530 22.92 -17.95 0.31
CA LEU A 530 21.55 -17.93 0.79
C LEU A 530 20.84 -19.22 0.36
N SER A 531 20.02 -19.75 1.25
CA SER A 531 19.24 -20.97 1.01
C SER A 531 17.81 -20.74 1.52
N PRO A 532 16.87 -20.32 0.66
CA PRO A 532 15.49 -20.12 1.07
C PRO A 532 14.91 -21.41 1.64
N ASP A 533 14.19 -21.32 2.74
CA ASP A 533 13.66 -22.49 3.46
C ASP A 533 12.48 -23.20 2.77
N GLY A 534 12.08 -22.72 1.58
CA GLY A 534 11.11 -23.37 0.69
C GLY A 534 9.65 -23.21 1.11
N VAL A 535 9.34 -22.39 2.12
CA VAL A 535 7.97 -22.23 2.65
C VAL A 535 7.14 -21.18 1.88
N GLU A 536 7.40 -21.04 0.58
CA GLU A 536 6.90 -19.97 -0.30
C GLU A 536 5.36 -19.83 -0.37
N SER A 537 4.58 -20.75 0.21
CA SER A 537 3.18 -20.99 -0.15
C SER A 537 2.09 -20.58 0.86
N LYS A 538 2.42 -19.99 2.01
CA LYS A 538 1.37 -19.55 2.94
C LYS A 538 0.89 -18.17 2.49
N VAL A 539 -0.27 -18.13 1.83
CA VAL A 539 -1.00 -16.89 1.55
C VAL A 539 -1.61 -16.42 2.88
N ASN A 540 -1.59 -15.11 3.14
CA ASN A 540 -2.28 -14.54 4.30
C ASN A 540 -3.73 -15.06 4.29
N PRO A 541 -4.21 -15.73 5.36
CA PRO A 541 -5.52 -16.40 5.35
C PRO A 541 -6.69 -15.42 5.14
N ASN A 542 -6.46 -14.12 5.39
CA ASN A 542 -7.46 -13.08 5.20
C ASN A 542 -7.40 -12.45 3.80
N THR A 543 -6.49 -12.89 2.92
CA THR A 543 -6.27 -12.33 1.57
C THR A 543 -6.01 -10.82 1.56
N ASP A 544 -5.58 -10.26 2.69
CA ASP A 544 -5.29 -8.85 2.87
C ASP A 544 -3.81 -8.53 2.57
N TRP A 545 -3.57 -7.36 1.98
CA TRP A 545 -2.27 -6.84 1.48
C TRP A 545 -1.85 -5.56 2.24
N ALA A 546 -0.59 -5.13 2.39
CA ALA A 546 0.72 -5.75 2.26
C ALA A 546 1.50 -5.52 3.58
N LEU A 547 2.43 -6.43 3.90
CA LEU A 547 3.08 -6.55 5.19
C LEU A 547 4.38 -5.73 5.28
N GLY A 548 4.46 -4.85 6.28
CA GLY A 548 5.73 -4.38 6.81
C GLY A 548 6.27 -5.39 7.83
N ILE A 549 7.57 -5.63 7.85
CA ILE A 549 8.23 -6.49 8.84
C ILE A 549 9.23 -5.64 9.60
N GLY A 550 9.08 -5.59 10.92
CA GLY A 550 10.08 -5.01 11.81
C GLY A 550 10.64 -6.09 12.73
N HIS A 551 11.89 -5.91 13.13
CA HIS A 551 12.54 -6.77 14.13
C HIS A 551 12.99 -5.93 15.31
N TRP A 552 12.66 -6.35 16.52
CA TRP A 552 13.09 -5.73 17.77
C TRP A 552 13.99 -6.72 18.48
N ALA A 553 15.27 -6.38 18.69
CA ALA A 553 16.20 -7.23 19.41
C ALA A 553 16.71 -6.54 20.67
N ASN A 554 16.66 -7.21 21.81
CA ASN A 554 17.39 -6.79 23.01
C ASN A 554 18.28 -7.93 23.51
N GLN A 555 19.13 -7.65 24.51
CA GLN A 555 20.10 -8.61 25.05
C GLN A 555 19.47 -9.94 25.55
N ASN A 556 18.16 -9.99 25.76
CA ASN A 556 17.45 -11.13 26.34
C ASN A 556 16.32 -11.69 25.45
N SER A 557 15.93 -11.04 24.35
CA SER A 557 14.82 -11.44 23.49
C SER A 557 14.85 -10.73 22.14
N SER A 558 14.58 -11.46 21.06
CA SER A 558 14.29 -10.92 19.73
C SER A 558 12.83 -11.20 19.36
N VAL A 559 12.12 -10.17 18.86
CA VAL A 559 10.71 -10.23 18.49
C VAL A 559 10.53 -9.57 17.14
N SER A 560 10.06 -10.35 16.17
CA SER A 560 9.59 -9.80 14.88
C SER A 560 8.13 -9.37 15.01
N ARG A 561 7.74 -8.34 14.25
CA ARG A 561 6.34 -7.90 14.14
C ARG A 561 5.96 -7.66 12.69
N LEU A 562 4.69 -7.93 12.44
CA LEU A 562 4.02 -7.77 11.16
C LEU A 562 3.11 -6.56 11.21
N PHE A 563 3.12 -5.75 10.15
CA PHE A 563 2.31 -4.52 10.04
C PHE A 563 1.46 -4.56 8.80
N GLN A 564 0.19 -4.19 8.91
CA GLN A 564 -0.71 -4.22 7.78
C GLN A 564 -1.84 -3.18 7.90
N PRO A 565 -2.22 -2.50 6.81
CA PRO A 565 -3.46 -1.73 6.77
C PRO A 565 -4.68 -2.65 6.90
N ARG A 566 -5.64 -2.26 7.72
CA ARG A 566 -6.88 -3.02 7.98
C ARG A 566 -8.09 -2.10 7.88
N ALA A 567 -9.16 -2.58 7.27
CA ALA A 567 -10.44 -1.86 7.26
C ALA A 567 -10.95 -1.67 8.69
N ILE A 568 -11.48 -0.49 9.00
CA ILE A 568 -12.19 -0.23 10.25
C ILE A 568 -13.59 -0.83 10.10
N GLU A 569 -13.85 -1.94 10.80
CA GLU A 569 -15.13 -2.64 10.72
C GLU A 569 -15.50 -3.36 12.03
N CYS A 570 -16.79 -3.34 12.33
CA CYS A 570 -17.31 -3.91 13.54
C CYS A 570 -17.48 -5.42 13.50
N GLY A 571 -17.15 -6.09 14.60
CA GLY A 571 -17.34 -7.53 14.79
C GLY A 571 -16.17 -8.36 14.29
N ASN A 572 -14.99 -7.75 14.16
CA ASN A 572 -13.78 -8.38 13.64
C ASN A 572 -12.80 -8.83 14.75
N GLY A 573 -13.20 -8.62 16.01
CA GLY A 573 -12.50 -8.98 17.23
C GLY A 573 -11.46 -7.96 17.71
N ILE A 574 -11.30 -6.83 17.01
CA ILE A 574 -10.25 -5.84 17.29
C ILE A 574 -10.87 -4.47 17.39
N VAL A 575 -10.73 -3.85 18.56
CA VAL A 575 -11.18 -2.48 18.79
C VAL A 575 -10.33 -1.50 17.98
N GLN A 576 -10.93 -0.86 16.99
CA GLN A 576 -10.33 0.12 16.09
C GLN A 576 -10.91 1.52 16.32
N ALA A 577 -10.18 2.57 15.94
CA ALA A 577 -10.61 3.98 15.95
C ALA A 577 -11.86 4.34 16.80
N ALA A 578 -13.03 4.38 16.16
CA ALA A 578 -14.29 4.86 16.73
C ALA A 578 -15.11 3.79 17.50
N GLU A 579 -14.58 2.58 17.66
CA GLU A 579 -15.27 1.47 18.30
C GLU A 579 -15.15 1.55 19.83
N GLU A 580 -16.28 1.43 20.53
CA GLU A 580 -16.28 1.33 22.00
C GLU A 580 -16.01 -0.10 22.48
N CYS A 581 -16.28 -1.09 21.63
CA CYS A 581 -16.10 -2.51 21.84
C CYS A 581 -16.03 -3.24 20.50
N ASP A 582 -15.54 -4.48 20.52
CA ASP A 582 -15.71 -5.48 19.45
C ASP A 582 -15.69 -6.88 20.09
N ASP A 583 -16.73 -7.68 19.87
CA ASP A 583 -16.88 -9.05 20.41
C ASP A 583 -16.82 -10.14 19.33
N ALA A 584 -16.12 -9.84 18.23
CA ALA A 584 -15.82 -10.74 17.11
C ALA A 584 -17.05 -11.27 16.37
N ASN A 585 -18.19 -10.58 16.47
CA ASN A 585 -19.36 -10.86 15.65
C ASN A 585 -20.26 -9.62 15.46
N THR A 586 -21.31 -9.73 14.65
CA THR A 586 -22.23 -8.61 14.35
C THR A 586 -23.64 -8.83 14.90
N THR A 587 -23.78 -9.76 15.85
CA THR A 587 -25.07 -10.14 16.44
C THR A 587 -25.51 -9.04 17.39
N PRO A 588 -26.67 -8.41 17.18
CA PRO A 588 -27.11 -7.38 18.10
C PRO A 588 -27.53 -7.97 19.46
N GLY A 589 -27.09 -7.35 20.57
CA GLY A 589 -27.60 -7.60 21.92
C GLY A 589 -26.82 -8.63 22.75
N ASP A 590 -25.66 -9.10 22.29
CA ASP A 590 -24.80 -10.06 22.99
C ASP A 590 -23.62 -9.41 23.74
N GLY A 591 -23.46 -8.09 23.65
CA GLY A 591 -22.40 -7.36 24.33
C GLY A 591 -21.97 -6.12 23.56
N CYS A 592 -21.78 -6.25 22.25
CA CYS A 592 -21.38 -5.18 21.36
C CYS A 592 -22.27 -5.11 20.11
N SER A 593 -23.15 -4.10 20.02
CA SER A 593 -23.95 -3.88 18.81
C SER A 593 -23.49 -2.63 18.09
N ALA A 594 -23.20 -2.77 16.78
CA ALA A 594 -22.78 -1.65 15.95
C ALA A 594 -21.64 -0.83 16.58
N CYS A 595 -20.71 -1.53 17.22
CA CYS A 595 -19.49 -1.00 17.83
C CYS A 595 -19.70 -0.08 19.02
N VAL A 596 -20.86 -0.25 19.66
CA VAL A 596 -21.24 0.41 20.90
C VAL A 596 -21.57 -0.68 21.90
N LEU A 597 -21.15 -0.47 23.16
CA LEU A 597 -21.50 -1.38 24.23
C LEU A 597 -23.02 -1.44 24.39
N ASP A 598 -23.58 -2.65 24.41
CA ASP A 598 -25.01 -2.81 24.60
C ASP A 598 -25.43 -2.32 25.98
N LEU A 599 -26.38 -1.38 26.00
CA LEU A 599 -26.98 -0.84 27.22
C LEU A 599 -27.78 -1.92 27.96
N GLY A 600 -27.10 -2.75 28.76
CA GLY A 600 -27.73 -3.84 29.51
C GLY A 600 -26.85 -5.06 29.79
N ALA A 601 -25.62 -5.15 29.24
CA ALA A 601 -24.70 -6.27 29.50
C ALA A 601 -24.13 -6.31 30.95
N GLY A 602 -24.64 -5.46 31.84
CA GLY A 602 -24.40 -5.50 33.29
C GLY A 602 -25.68 -5.84 34.07
N THR A 603 -25.73 -7.08 34.57
CA THR A 603 -26.65 -7.63 35.60
C THR A 603 -28.06 -8.07 35.16
N GLY A 604 -28.26 -9.39 34.99
CA GLY A 604 -29.60 -9.97 34.81
C GLY A 604 -29.66 -11.50 34.76
N SER A 605 -29.91 -12.11 35.91
CA SER A 605 -30.19 -13.54 36.14
C SER A 605 -31.19 -14.18 35.15
N GLY A 606 -30.81 -15.35 34.60
CA GLY A 606 -31.69 -16.32 33.97
C GLY A 606 -31.29 -17.73 34.41
N THR A 607 -32.03 -18.29 35.37
CA THR A 607 -31.81 -19.57 36.05
C THR A 607 -32.14 -20.79 35.18
N GLY A 608 -31.30 -21.83 35.27
CA GLY A 608 -31.72 -23.23 35.32
C GLY A 608 -31.49 -24.07 34.06
N ASP A 609 -30.40 -24.84 34.02
CA ASP A 609 -30.49 -26.26 34.39
C ASP A 609 -29.11 -26.89 34.65
N THR A 610 -29.10 -27.74 35.67
CA THR A 610 -27.93 -28.36 36.31
C THR A 610 -27.56 -29.71 35.69
N GLY A 611 -26.26 -29.96 35.54
CA GLY A 611 -25.64 -31.29 35.45
C GLY A 611 -24.28 -31.20 34.75
N GLY A 612 -23.17 -30.92 35.47
CA GLY A 612 -22.28 -31.94 36.05
C GLY A 612 -21.49 -32.64 34.92
N SER A 613 -20.17 -32.55 34.77
CA SER A 613 -19.08 -32.58 35.75
C SER A 613 -17.74 -32.47 35.00
N GLY A 614 -16.71 -31.86 35.59
CA GLY A 614 -15.31 -32.13 35.24
C GLY A 614 -14.48 -30.89 34.91
N LEU A 615 -13.67 -30.48 35.88
CA LEU A 615 -12.48 -29.63 35.74
C LEU A 615 -11.53 -30.31 34.70
N ASP A 616 -10.82 -29.59 33.83
CA ASP A 616 -9.59 -28.86 34.16
C ASP A 616 -9.21 -27.84 33.05
N GLY A 617 -8.85 -26.61 33.47
CA GLY A 617 -7.79 -25.77 32.90
C GLY A 617 -8.02 -24.98 31.61
N GLU A 618 -8.36 -23.69 31.75
CA GLU A 618 -7.80 -22.50 31.06
C GLU A 618 -8.85 -21.38 30.84
N ASN A 619 -8.38 -20.12 30.90
CA ASN A 619 -9.07 -18.85 30.64
C ASN A 619 -9.83 -18.17 31.80
N GLY A 620 -9.08 -17.46 32.65
CA GLY A 620 -9.60 -16.34 33.44
C GLY A 620 -9.31 -15.03 32.72
N CYS A 621 -10.36 -14.34 32.26
CA CYS A 621 -10.26 -12.96 31.79
C CYS A 621 -9.91 -12.03 32.98
N GLU A 622 -8.70 -11.49 33.04
CA GLU A 622 -8.36 -10.39 33.93
C GLU A 622 -8.58 -9.05 33.21
N CYS A 623 -9.66 -8.35 33.56
CA CYS A 623 -9.81 -6.92 33.29
C CYS A 623 -8.95 -6.14 34.30
N ARG A 624 -7.80 -5.60 33.88
CA ARG A 624 -7.10 -4.55 34.62
C ARG A 624 -7.53 -3.18 34.11
N ALA A 625 -8.56 -2.61 34.73
CA ALA A 625 -8.80 -1.17 34.71
C ALA A 625 -7.83 -0.51 35.71
N SER A 626 -6.87 0.29 35.21
CA SER A 626 -6.07 1.17 36.06
C SER A 626 -6.76 2.52 36.18
N SER A 627 -7.49 2.74 37.28
CA SER A 627 -7.94 4.07 37.70
C SER A 627 -7.03 4.55 38.82
N GLY A 628 -6.23 5.60 38.56
CA GLY A 628 -5.42 6.26 39.56
C GLY A 628 -6.28 7.10 40.51
N ASP A 629 -6.28 6.72 41.79
CA ASP A 629 -6.74 7.54 42.90
C ASP A 629 -5.69 8.60 43.28
N PRO A 630 -6.07 9.84 43.63
CA PRO A 630 -5.28 10.67 44.52
C PRO A 630 -5.88 10.65 45.93
N GLY A 631 -5.22 9.98 46.86
CA GLY A 631 -5.57 10.02 48.28
C GLY A 631 -5.08 11.30 48.96
N PHE A 632 -5.98 12.02 49.63
CA PHE A 632 -5.99 12.29 51.09
C PHE A 632 -6.78 13.58 51.42
N GLY A 633 -7.70 13.47 52.39
CA GLY A 633 -8.11 14.65 53.19
C GLY A 633 -9.56 14.65 53.69
N PHE A 634 -9.79 14.02 54.85
CA PHE A 634 -11.03 14.04 55.63
C PHE A 634 -11.47 15.45 56.10
N LEU A 635 -12.76 15.56 56.43
CA LEU A 635 -13.46 16.47 57.37
C LEU A 635 -14.14 17.78 56.88
N SER A 636 -15.44 17.82 57.21
CA SER A 636 -16.23 18.93 57.79
C SER A 636 -17.14 19.79 56.88
N MET A 637 -18.45 19.59 57.11
CA MET A 637 -19.51 20.56 57.41
C MET A 637 -19.34 22.06 57.04
N PHE A 638 -20.41 22.58 56.41
CA PHE A 638 -20.95 23.95 56.47
C PHE A 638 -20.12 25.14 55.95
N GLY A 639 -20.75 25.90 55.03
CA GLY A 639 -20.99 27.32 55.26
C GLY A 639 -20.26 28.35 54.38
N PHE A 640 -21.06 29.06 53.57
CA PHE A 640 -21.07 30.51 53.30
C PHE A 640 -19.84 31.26 52.73
N LEU A 641 -20.13 31.99 51.63
CA LEU A 641 -19.67 33.34 51.23
C LEU A 641 -18.29 33.86 51.70
N ALA A 642 -17.45 34.32 50.75
CA ALA A 642 -17.20 35.76 50.51
C ALA A 642 -16.14 36.04 49.43
N LEU A 643 -16.33 37.21 48.79
CA LEU A 643 -15.46 37.97 47.89
C LEU A 643 -13.97 38.03 48.28
N GLY A 644 -13.08 38.17 47.28
CA GLY A 644 -11.72 38.68 47.54
C GLY A 644 -10.74 38.71 46.36
N LEU A 645 -10.90 39.72 45.50
CA LEU A 645 -9.92 40.32 44.59
C LEU A 645 -8.41 40.29 45.03
N ARG A 646 -7.53 40.09 44.03
CA ARG A 646 -6.28 40.83 43.66
C ARG A 646 -4.90 40.12 43.72
N VAL A 647 -4.26 40.12 42.52
CA VAL A 647 -2.92 40.65 42.16
C VAL A 647 -1.65 39.77 42.30
N ARG A 648 -1.09 39.45 41.11
CA ARG A 648 0.32 39.41 40.65
C ARG A 648 1.47 39.54 41.66
N ARG A 649 2.46 38.64 41.51
CA ARG A 649 3.89 38.86 41.10
C ARG A 649 4.53 37.47 40.92
N VAL A 650 5.15 37.12 39.78
CA VAL A 650 6.56 37.39 39.41
C VAL A 650 7.51 37.05 40.56
N ASP A 651 8.06 35.84 40.57
CA ASP A 651 9.34 35.51 39.92
C ASP A 651 9.26 34.08 39.34
#